data_AF-A0A957C501-F1
#
_entry.id   AF-A0A957C501-F1
#
_cell.length_a   1.000
_cell.length_b   1.000
_cell.length_c   1.000
_cell.angle_alpha   90.00
_cell.angle_beta   90.00
_cell.angle_gamma   90.00
#
_symmetry.space_group_name_H-M   'P 1'
#
loop_
_entity.id
_entity.type
_entity.pdbx_description
1 polymer ?
#
loop_
_entity_poly.entity_id
_entity_poly.type
_entity_poly.pdbx_seq_one_letter_code
_entity_poly.pdbx_strand_id
1 'polypeptide(L)'
;LQAYLPDSAQVQRDLTQWALERHARGGASIKLRLVKGANLAMEKVEAATHGWEQAPYYTKTDVDANFKRMVQYAFTPERAKVVNIGVASHNLFDITYALLLRERMGIHDYVEFEMLEGMANHQARAVQEKAGGLLLYAPVVKREDFHSAIAYLVRRLDENTAEENFLHDLFGLEPGSPSWNKQRDLFLSAVSRMQTVSDKPNRQQDRSTEEINFDPNDPFHNEPDTDFSLRQNQRWIKAVMQDWEARTIEDIPLQINGEFIQTERKAEGIDPAKPRDISHRYSLAQPDYIEKALQTAVKAQETWQKKSIAERKAMLVRVAEFLANRRGDFIGAMTRDGGKTVEQADPEVSEAIDFANYYARSFDLVETELNDLTYQPLGVVLITPPWNFPMAIPTGGVLAALMAGNTVIFKPAPEAMLVGWQIANALWDAGIPKDVLQFVPTTDDEVGKSLVTDKRVNGVILTGAYDTARLFLSWKPTMRLFAETSGKNSMIITAMSDRDQAVKDLVKSAFGHAGQKCSASSLAILEAEVYEDQAFLRQLKDAAESLTVGSAWNLETVVNPVIHAPEGKLQRALTQLDAGESWLLQPKMVGDNPNCWSPGIKLGVKPGSFFHQTECFGPVLGLIRADNLEHAIKIANDVDYGLTSGLHSLDDREIAIWREKIEAGNAYINRGTTGAIVQRQPFGGWKQSAFGYAKAGGPNYTLSLGSWEDASDEKLLERAKKSYQHAWDTHFSKEHDPSEVLGESNVFRYRRIRRMILRVTANTKTIDIERVALGAQVAGVALRISLEPGVKLEKSVNGNVTVVTEDEAVFLTTLQDKPFRYWQRVRVTEPVSDAVYHVAHEAHVPIIDAPVVSNGRIELRHYFVEQAMTQTMHRYGNLL
;
A
#
# COMPACT_ATOMS: atom_id res chain seq x y z
N LEU A 1 31.11 -14.67 -2.87
CA LEU A 1 30.72 -13.86 -1.69
C LEU A 1 30.95 -12.40 -1.99
N GLN A 2 30.02 -11.53 -1.56
CA GLN A 2 30.06 -10.10 -1.81
C GLN A 2 30.57 -9.39 -0.55
N ALA A 3 31.76 -8.80 -0.62
CA ALA A 3 32.42 -8.16 0.52
C ALA A 3 31.71 -6.88 1.00
N TYR A 4 30.78 -6.34 0.23
CA TYR A 4 29.95 -5.21 0.66
C TYR A 4 28.96 -5.57 1.76
N LEU A 5 28.69 -6.87 2.01
CA LEU A 5 27.86 -7.33 3.11
C LEU A 5 28.75 -7.57 4.32
N PRO A 6 28.45 -6.99 5.48
CA PRO A 6 29.29 -7.15 6.66
C PRO A 6 29.50 -8.60 7.10
N ASP A 7 28.44 -9.39 7.09
CA ASP A 7 28.39 -10.79 7.52
C ASP A 7 29.02 -11.77 6.52
N SER A 8 29.37 -11.32 5.31
CA SER A 8 30.06 -12.15 4.31
C SER A 8 31.39 -12.73 4.83
N ALA A 9 32.08 -12.04 5.73
CA ALA A 9 33.29 -12.53 6.38
C ALA A 9 33.01 -13.74 7.28
N GLN A 10 31.91 -13.71 8.03
CA GLN A 10 31.48 -14.86 8.83
C GLN A 10 31.04 -16.02 7.94
N VAL A 11 30.27 -15.75 6.89
CA VAL A 11 29.86 -16.77 5.89
C VAL A 11 31.08 -17.43 5.24
N GLN A 12 32.13 -16.67 4.94
CA GLN A 12 33.38 -17.23 4.43
C GLN A 12 34.03 -18.19 5.44
N ARG A 13 34.06 -17.84 6.73
CA ARG A 13 34.60 -18.71 7.79
C ARG A 13 33.81 -20.02 7.88
N ASP A 14 32.49 -19.93 7.89
CA ASP A 14 31.59 -21.09 7.99
C ASP A 14 31.74 -22.02 6.77
N LEU A 15 31.79 -21.47 5.55
CA LEU A 15 32.03 -22.23 4.33
C LEU A 15 33.41 -22.87 4.30
N THR A 16 34.43 -22.18 4.83
CA THR A 16 35.80 -22.72 4.93
C THR A 16 35.85 -23.89 5.90
N GLN A 17 35.20 -23.76 7.05
CA GLN A 17 35.11 -24.84 8.04
C GLN A 17 34.38 -26.06 7.46
N TRP A 18 33.23 -25.86 6.81
CA TRP A 18 32.51 -26.93 6.13
C TRP A 18 33.36 -27.58 5.01
N ALA A 19 34.13 -26.78 4.26
CA ALA A 19 35.01 -27.30 3.21
C ALA A 19 36.16 -28.13 3.76
N LEU A 20 36.76 -27.74 4.90
CA LEU A 20 37.76 -28.53 5.62
C LEU A 20 37.19 -29.90 6.01
N GLU A 21 36.00 -29.94 6.59
CA GLU A 21 35.31 -31.17 6.97
C GLU A 21 34.94 -32.03 5.76
N ARG A 22 34.44 -31.40 4.69
CA ARG A 22 34.15 -32.07 3.41
C ARG A 22 35.41 -32.72 2.85
N HIS A 23 36.53 -32.00 2.85
CA HIS A 23 37.80 -32.49 2.33
C HIS A 23 38.37 -33.62 3.20
N ALA A 24 38.27 -33.51 4.52
CA ALA A 24 38.69 -34.56 5.45
C ALA A 24 37.93 -35.88 5.25
N ARG A 25 36.68 -35.82 4.77
CA ARG A 25 35.88 -37.00 4.37
C ARG A 25 36.13 -37.47 2.93
N GLY A 26 37.16 -36.97 2.26
CA GLY A 26 37.50 -37.34 0.87
C GLY A 26 36.73 -36.56 -0.21
N GLY A 27 35.99 -35.51 0.15
CA GLY A 27 35.32 -34.64 -0.80
C GLY A 27 36.27 -33.70 -1.54
N ALA A 28 35.84 -33.22 -2.70
CA ALA A 28 36.58 -32.22 -3.48
C ALA A 28 36.68 -30.87 -2.74
N SER A 29 37.61 -30.02 -3.18
CA SER A 29 37.64 -28.61 -2.77
C SER A 29 36.43 -27.84 -3.32
N ILE A 30 36.26 -26.61 -2.86
CA ILE A 30 35.33 -25.64 -3.44
C ILE A 30 36.09 -24.42 -3.97
N LYS A 31 35.42 -23.58 -4.77
CA LYS A 31 35.93 -22.27 -5.17
C LYS A 31 35.04 -21.16 -4.60
N LEU A 32 35.65 -20.18 -3.94
CA LEU A 32 34.98 -18.94 -3.54
C LEU A 32 35.47 -17.78 -4.42
N ARG A 33 34.55 -17.22 -5.22
CA ARG A 33 34.78 -15.93 -5.88
C ARG A 33 34.49 -14.80 -4.90
N LEU A 34 35.49 -13.99 -4.59
CA LEU A 34 35.36 -12.77 -3.80
C LEU A 34 35.15 -11.59 -4.74
N VAL A 35 34.01 -10.91 -4.59
CA VAL A 35 33.67 -9.64 -5.28
C VAL A 35 33.37 -8.58 -4.24
N LYS A 36 33.42 -7.30 -4.61
CA LYS A 36 32.92 -6.23 -3.73
C LYS A 36 31.40 -6.30 -3.59
N GLY A 37 30.69 -6.11 -4.70
CA GLY A 37 29.23 -6.12 -4.75
C GLY A 37 28.75 -5.26 -5.91
N ALA A 38 27.52 -5.48 -6.36
CA ALA A 38 27.03 -4.90 -7.62
C ALA A 38 25.50 -4.72 -7.59
N ASN A 39 24.92 -4.42 -6.43
CA ASN A 39 23.48 -4.17 -6.32
C ASN A 39 23.16 -3.06 -5.31
N LEU A 40 24.16 -2.24 -4.94
CA LEU A 40 24.04 -1.27 -3.86
C LEU A 40 22.90 -0.27 -4.10
N ALA A 41 22.71 0.18 -5.34
CA ALA A 41 21.67 1.13 -5.69
C ALA A 41 20.26 0.57 -5.40
N MET A 42 20.01 -0.68 -5.80
CA MET A 42 18.75 -1.37 -5.47
C MET A 42 18.61 -1.67 -3.98
N GLU A 43 19.67 -2.11 -3.31
CA GLU A 43 19.64 -2.38 -1.86
C GLU A 43 19.27 -1.15 -1.04
N LYS A 44 19.72 0.04 -1.46
CA LYS A 44 19.35 1.32 -0.82
C LYS A 44 17.87 1.63 -0.96
N VAL A 45 17.34 1.49 -2.18
CA VAL A 45 15.91 1.73 -2.45
C VAL A 45 15.05 0.70 -1.74
N GLU A 46 15.43 -0.58 -1.78
CA GLU A 46 14.69 -1.67 -1.14
C GLU A 46 14.62 -1.47 0.38
N ALA A 47 15.75 -1.10 0.99
CA ALA A 47 15.82 -0.77 2.41
C ALA A 47 14.90 0.42 2.76
N ALA A 48 14.99 1.54 2.02
CA ALA A 48 14.15 2.72 2.26
C ALA A 48 12.65 2.44 2.07
N THR A 49 12.29 1.66 1.04
CA THR A 49 10.90 1.33 0.73
C THR A 49 10.26 0.50 1.85
N HIS A 50 10.99 -0.45 2.42
CA HIS A 50 10.48 -1.32 3.49
C HIS A 50 10.75 -0.79 4.92
N GLY A 51 11.47 0.33 5.06
CA GLY A 51 11.90 0.83 6.37
C GLY A 51 12.95 -0.05 7.05
N TRP A 52 13.75 -0.78 6.27
CA TRP A 52 14.84 -1.61 6.77
C TRP A 52 16.18 -0.89 6.75
N GLU A 53 17.14 -1.39 7.53
CA GLU A 53 18.56 -1.05 7.35
C GLU A 53 19.07 -1.62 6.01
N GLN A 54 19.90 -0.86 5.30
CA GLN A 54 20.52 -1.40 4.09
C GLN A 54 21.48 -2.55 4.46
N ALA A 55 21.38 -3.67 3.74
CA ALA A 55 22.20 -4.84 4.02
C ALA A 55 23.71 -4.58 3.79
N PRO A 56 24.13 -3.86 2.73
CA PRO A 56 25.54 -3.54 2.53
C PRO A 56 26.07 -2.47 3.50
N TYR A 57 27.40 -2.36 3.60
CA TYR A 57 28.05 -1.22 4.27
C TYR A 57 27.64 0.13 3.69
N TYR A 58 27.66 1.14 4.56
CA TYR A 58 27.36 2.53 4.21
C TYR A 58 28.47 3.22 3.43
N THR A 59 29.71 2.79 3.59
CA THR A 59 30.86 3.43 2.96
C THR A 59 31.64 2.47 2.08
N LYS A 60 32.16 2.99 0.96
CA LYS A 60 33.06 2.22 0.09
C LYS A 60 34.32 1.75 0.82
N THR A 61 34.87 2.57 1.71
CA THR A 61 36.07 2.21 2.49
C THR A 61 35.84 0.98 3.35
N ASP A 62 34.64 0.81 3.93
CA ASP A 62 34.29 -0.38 4.71
C ASP A 62 34.15 -1.63 3.82
N VAL A 63 33.57 -1.49 2.62
CA VAL A 63 33.55 -2.57 1.61
C VAL A 63 34.98 -3.00 1.26
N ASP A 64 35.86 -2.04 1.00
CA ASP A 64 37.26 -2.29 0.63
C ASP A 64 38.08 -2.88 1.79
N ALA A 65 37.75 -2.51 3.03
CA ALA A 65 38.36 -3.06 4.25
C ALA A 65 37.93 -4.52 4.45
N ASN A 66 36.63 -4.81 4.31
CA ASN A 66 36.12 -6.17 4.42
C ASN A 66 36.65 -7.07 3.29
N PHE A 67 36.73 -6.57 2.05
CA PHE A 67 37.33 -7.30 0.94
C PHE A 67 38.76 -7.74 1.27
N LYS A 68 39.59 -6.84 1.80
CA LYS A 68 40.96 -7.15 2.24
C LYS A 68 40.99 -8.14 3.39
N ARG A 69 40.11 -8.00 4.39
CA ARG A 69 39.94 -8.96 5.50
C ARG A 69 39.65 -10.36 4.98
N MET A 70 38.72 -10.49 4.04
CA MET A 70 38.33 -11.77 3.43
C MET A 70 39.46 -12.39 2.61
N VAL A 71 40.20 -11.59 1.84
CA VAL A 71 41.42 -12.03 1.14
C VAL A 71 42.44 -12.53 2.16
N GLN A 72 42.77 -11.75 3.18
CA GLN A 72 43.77 -12.12 4.19
C GLN A 72 43.40 -13.41 4.93
N TYR A 73 42.11 -13.59 5.27
CA TYR A 73 41.64 -14.80 5.93
C TYR A 73 41.82 -16.06 5.06
N ALA A 74 41.52 -15.97 3.76
CA ALA A 74 41.62 -17.10 2.84
C ALA A 74 43.06 -17.50 2.48
N PHE A 75 44.01 -16.56 2.56
CA PHE A 75 45.35 -16.74 2.01
C PHE A 75 46.28 -17.44 3.02
N THR A 76 45.94 -18.68 3.38
CA THR A 76 46.83 -19.62 4.08
C THR A 76 46.90 -20.94 3.32
N PRO A 77 48.03 -21.68 3.33
CA PRO A 77 48.16 -22.94 2.61
C PRO A 77 47.08 -23.98 2.95
N GLU A 78 46.73 -24.08 4.23
CA GLU A 78 45.70 -25.00 4.73
C GLU A 78 44.33 -24.69 4.13
N ARG A 79 43.92 -23.41 4.14
CA ARG A 79 42.59 -22.99 3.68
C ARG A 79 42.51 -22.95 2.17
N ALA A 80 43.52 -22.40 1.49
CA ALA A 80 43.53 -22.26 0.04
C ALA A 80 43.45 -23.62 -0.68
N LYS A 81 44.04 -24.67 -0.10
CA LYS A 81 43.99 -26.03 -0.65
C LYS A 81 42.57 -26.62 -0.67
N VAL A 82 41.73 -26.27 0.29
CA VAL A 82 40.35 -26.78 0.39
C VAL A 82 39.32 -25.80 -0.18
N VAL A 83 39.67 -24.51 -0.22
CA VAL A 83 38.87 -23.42 -0.76
C VAL A 83 39.74 -22.61 -1.71
N ASN A 84 39.65 -22.92 -3.00
CA ASN A 84 40.30 -22.15 -4.05
C ASN A 84 39.65 -20.75 -4.11
N ILE A 85 40.43 -19.71 -4.39
CA ILE A 85 39.96 -18.33 -4.34
C ILE A 85 40.00 -17.69 -5.73
N GLY A 86 38.87 -17.14 -6.15
CA GLY A 86 38.79 -16.22 -7.28
C GLY A 86 38.77 -14.78 -6.77
N VAL A 87 39.85 -14.01 -6.98
CA VAL A 87 39.90 -12.58 -6.63
C VAL A 87 39.37 -11.77 -7.82
N ALA A 88 38.10 -11.36 -7.75
CA ALA A 88 37.43 -10.65 -8.84
C ALA A 88 37.39 -9.15 -8.58
N SER A 89 38.28 -8.39 -9.26
CA SER A 89 38.39 -6.93 -9.10
C SER A 89 39.10 -6.27 -10.28
N HIS A 90 38.69 -5.04 -10.61
CA HIS A 90 39.46 -4.16 -11.49
C HIS A 90 40.37 -3.19 -10.72
N ASN A 91 40.27 -3.14 -9.38
CA ASN A 91 41.12 -2.27 -8.56
C ASN A 91 42.53 -2.85 -8.48
N LEU A 92 43.50 -2.19 -9.13
CA LEU A 92 44.88 -2.67 -9.21
C LEU A 92 45.60 -2.69 -7.86
N PHE A 93 45.22 -1.86 -6.89
CA PHE A 93 45.75 -1.95 -5.53
C PHE A 93 45.32 -3.25 -4.85
N ASP A 94 44.05 -3.64 -4.99
CA ASP A 94 43.51 -4.89 -4.44
C ASP A 94 44.12 -6.12 -5.13
N ILE A 95 44.25 -6.08 -6.46
CA ILE A 95 44.90 -7.15 -7.25
C ILE A 95 46.36 -7.32 -6.84
N THR A 96 47.10 -6.21 -6.74
CA THR A 96 48.52 -6.25 -6.36
C THR A 96 48.69 -6.72 -4.92
N TYR A 97 47.83 -6.28 -3.99
CA TYR A 97 47.82 -6.76 -2.61
C TYR A 97 47.63 -8.28 -2.54
N ALA A 98 46.64 -8.82 -3.27
CA ALA A 98 46.41 -10.26 -3.33
C ALA A 98 47.57 -11.01 -4.03
N LEU A 99 48.16 -10.48 -5.11
CA LEU A 99 49.34 -11.08 -5.76
C LEU A 99 50.51 -11.23 -4.78
N LEU A 100 50.81 -10.18 -4.01
CA LEU A 100 51.89 -10.19 -3.02
C LEU A 100 51.61 -11.16 -1.87
N LEU A 101 50.35 -11.28 -1.42
CA LEU A 101 49.97 -12.27 -0.42
C LEU A 101 50.06 -13.69 -0.96
N ARG A 102 49.61 -13.94 -2.20
CA ARG A 102 49.67 -15.24 -2.88
C ARG A 102 51.11 -15.74 -2.97
N GLU A 103 52.01 -14.85 -3.40
CA GLU A 103 53.45 -15.12 -3.48
C GLU A 103 54.03 -15.45 -2.10
N ARG A 104 53.77 -14.59 -1.11
CA ARG A 104 54.27 -14.76 0.26
C ARG A 104 53.83 -16.07 0.90
N MET A 105 52.63 -16.54 0.57
CA MET A 105 52.04 -17.73 1.18
C MET A 105 52.29 -19.01 0.36
N GLY A 106 52.86 -18.91 -0.85
CA GLY A 106 53.15 -20.07 -1.71
C GLY A 106 51.89 -20.82 -2.17
N ILE A 107 50.81 -20.10 -2.47
CA ILE A 107 49.49 -20.67 -2.81
C ILE A 107 49.05 -20.39 -4.25
N HIS A 108 50.01 -20.34 -5.18
CA HIS A 108 49.79 -19.99 -6.59
C HIS A 108 48.71 -20.83 -7.26
N ASP A 109 48.72 -22.14 -7.03
CA ASP A 109 47.80 -23.11 -7.65
C ASP A 109 46.35 -22.99 -7.14
N TYR A 110 46.13 -22.27 -6.04
CA TYR A 110 44.84 -22.19 -5.37
C TYR A 110 44.17 -20.82 -5.52
N VAL A 111 44.86 -19.82 -6.10
CA VAL A 111 44.37 -18.45 -6.22
C VAL A 111 44.42 -17.98 -7.68
N GLU A 112 43.24 -17.71 -8.22
CA GLU A 112 43.02 -17.19 -9.56
C GLU A 112 42.51 -15.75 -9.49
N PHE A 113 42.87 -14.93 -10.47
CA PHE A 113 42.38 -13.57 -10.62
C PHE A 113 41.29 -13.53 -11.69
N GLU A 114 40.28 -12.70 -11.47
CA GLU A 114 39.13 -12.61 -12.36
C GLU A 114 38.79 -11.15 -12.71
N MET A 115 38.51 -10.87 -13.98
CA MET A 115 38.20 -9.53 -14.49
C MET A 115 37.07 -9.61 -15.53
N LEU A 116 36.40 -8.49 -15.80
CA LEU A 116 35.42 -8.38 -16.87
C LEU A 116 36.13 -8.33 -18.22
N GLU A 117 35.62 -9.10 -19.18
CA GLU A 117 36.03 -9.04 -20.58
C GLU A 117 35.67 -7.67 -21.18
N GLY A 118 36.54 -7.12 -22.04
CA GLY A 118 36.27 -5.87 -22.78
C GLY A 118 36.40 -4.56 -21.99
N MET A 119 36.61 -4.59 -20.66
CA MET A 119 36.59 -3.36 -19.83
C MET A 119 37.93 -2.62 -19.76
N ALA A 120 39.02 -3.34 -19.45
CA ALA A 120 40.34 -2.76 -19.18
C ALA A 120 41.45 -3.66 -19.75
N ASN A 121 41.44 -3.83 -21.07
CA ASN A 121 42.21 -4.88 -21.76
C ASN A 121 43.73 -4.80 -21.52
N HIS A 122 44.30 -3.59 -21.49
CA HIS A 122 45.73 -3.41 -21.23
C HIS A 122 46.13 -3.83 -19.82
N GLN A 123 45.33 -3.44 -18.82
CA GLN A 123 45.53 -3.79 -17.43
C GLN A 123 45.29 -5.28 -17.19
N ALA A 124 44.23 -5.85 -17.79
CA ALA A 124 43.94 -7.28 -17.74
C ALA A 124 45.12 -8.11 -18.26
N ARG A 125 45.72 -7.71 -19.39
CA ARG A 125 46.94 -8.37 -19.92
C ARG A 125 48.11 -8.28 -18.95
N ALA A 126 48.37 -7.11 -18.35
CA ALA A 126 49.44 -6.95 -17.37
C ALA A 126 49.22 -7.82 -16.12
N VAL A 127 47.98 -7.89 -15.64
CA VAL A 127 47.59 -8.77 -14.53
C VAL A 127 47.78 -10.23 -14.91
N GLN A 128 47.32 -10.66 -16.09
CA GLN A 128 47.49 -12.03 -16.58
C GLN A 128 48.96 -12.46 -16.62
N GLU A 129 49.83 -11.61 -17.17
CA GLU A 129 51.28 -11.86 -17.25
C GLU A 129 51.92 -12.02 -15.86
N LYS A 130 51.49 -11.22 -14.87
CA LYS A 130 52.01 -11.30 -13.48
C LYS A 130 51.36 -12.39 -12.64
N ALA A 131 50.10 -12.71 -12.91
CA ALA A 131 49.33 -13.71 -12.18
C ALA A 131 49.59 -15.14 -12.66
N GLY A 132 50.10 -15.33 -13.87
CA GLY A 132 50.24 -16.66 -14.50
C GLY A 132 48.91 -17.25 -14.98
N GLY A 133 47.87 -16.42 -15.11
CA GLY A 133 46.50 -16.81 -15.45
C GLY A 133 45.50 -15.70 -15.13
N LEU A 134 44.40 -15.64 -15.87
CA LEU A 134 43.30 -14.70 -15.64
C LEU A 134 42.00 -15.29 -16.17
N LEU A 135 40.95 -15.34 -15.34
CA LEU A 135 39.62 -15.74 -15.77
C LEU A 135 38.81 -14.51 -16.18
N LEU A 136 38.39 -14.46 -17.45
CA LEU A 136 37.57 -13.38 -17.97
C LEU A 136 36.08 -13.74 -17.85
N TYR A 137 35.31 -12.85 -17.22
CA TYR A 137 33.85 -12.92 -17.25
C TYR A 137 33.36 -12.38 -18.59
N ALA A 138 32.90 -13.28 -19.45
CA ALA A 138 32.38 -12.98 -20.78
C ALA A 138 30.85 -13.20 -20.82
N PRO A 139 30.04 -12.13 -20.88
CA PRO A 139 28.59 -12.25 -21.00
C PRO A 139 28.22 -12.81 -22.37
N VAL A 140 27.39 -13.84 -22.40
CA VAL A 140 26.85 -14.43 -23.64
C VAL A 140 25.33 -14.47 -23.56
N VAL A 141 24.68 -14.20 -24.70
CA VAL A 141 23.23 -14.17 -24.79
C VAL A 141 22.81 -14.77 -26.13
N LYS A 142 21.59 -15.34 -26.18
CA LYS A 142 21.00 -15.71 -27.47
C LYS A 142 20.79 -14.45 -28.32
N ARG A 143 20.88 -14.59 -29.64
CA ARG A 143 20.71 -13.46 -30.56
C ARG A 143 19.36 -12.75 -30.39
N GLU A 144 18.32 -13.51 -30.08
CA GLU A 144 16.95 -13.02 -29.85
C GLU A 144 16.81 -12.14 -28.60
N ASP A 145 17.62 -12.37 -27.56
CA ASP A 145 17.57 -11.65 -26.28
C ASP A 145 18.64 -10.54 -26.17
N PHE A 146 19.29 -10.18 -27.29
CA PHE A 146 20.41 -9.22 -27.30
C PHE A 146 20.02 -7.87 -26.70
N HIS A 147 18.82 -7.36 -27.00
CA HIS A 147 18.34 -6.07 -26.49
C HIS A 147 18.18 -6.11 -24.96
N SER A 148 17.67 -7.21 -24.40
CA SER A 148 17.54 -7.38 -22.94
C SER A 148 18.90 -7.45 -22.24
N ALA A 149 19.90 -8.06 -22.88
CA ALA A 149 21.27 -8.08 -22.35
C ALA A 149 21.94 -6.70 -22.33
N ILE A 150 21.61 -5.79 -23.26
CA ILE A 150 22.16 -4.42 -23.25
C ILE A 150 21.77 -3.71 -21.95
N ALA A 151 20.51 -3.79 -21.52
CA ALA A 151 20.08 -3.16 -20.27
C ALA A 151 20.87 -3.67 -19.05
N TYR A 152 21.12 -5.00 -19.00
CA TYR A 152 21.98 -5.60 -17.99
C TYR A 152 23.42 -5.05 -18.05
N LEU A 153 24.01 -4.96 -19.25
CA LEU A 153 25.39 -4.52 -19.47
C LEU A 153 25.59 -3.04 -19.14
N VAL A 154 24.68 -2.16 -19.56
CA VAL A 154 24.72 -0.73 -19.26
C VAL A 154 24.74 -0.52 -17.74
N ARG A 155 23.87 -1.22 -17.00
CA ARG A 155 23.89 -1.18 -15.54
C ARG A 155 25.24 -1.63 -14.97
N ARG A 156 25.82 -2.72 -15.48
CA ARG A 156 27.14 -3.20 -15.05
C ARG A 156 28.24 -2.17 -15.35
N LEU A 157 28.14 -1.41 -16.44
CA LEU A 157 29.08 -0.33 -16.77
C LEU A 157 28.93 0.82 -15.79
N ASP A 158 27.73 1.37 -15.64
CA ASP A 158 27.44 2.51 -14.76
C ASP A 158 27.83 2.23 -13.29
N GLU A 159 27.50 1.04 -12.79
CA GLU A 159 27.88 0.57 -11.45
C GLU A 159 29.40 0.55 -11.22
N ASN A 160 30.19 0.40 -12.29
CA ASN A 160 31.64 0.31 -12.23
C ASN A 160 32.34 1.64 -12.56
N THR A 161 31.67 2.59 -13.22
CA THR A 161 32.23 3.89 -13.64
C THR A 161 31.84 5.09 -12.77
N ALA A 162 31.03 4.89 -11.72
CA ALA A 162 30.72 5.93 -10.74
C ALA A 162 31.99 6.58 -10.12
N GLU A 163 31.92 7.85 -9.70
CA GLU A 163 33.08 8.66 -9.25
C GLU A 163 33.91 8.02 -8.11
N GLU A 164 33.26 7.22 -7.26
CA GLU A 164 33.94 6.54 -6.16
C GLU A 164 34.67 5.26 -6.60
N ASN A 165 34.44 4.77 -7.82
CA ASN A 165 35.03 3.53 -8.31
C ASN A 165 36.38 3.70 -8.98
N PHE A 166 37.21 2.67 -8.83
CA PHE A 166 38.57 2.69 -9.38
C PHE A 166 38.62 2.83 -10.91
N LEU A 167 37.65 2.26 -11.64
CA LEU A 167 37.62 2.32 -13.11
C LEU A 167 37.40 3.76 -13.62
N HIS A 168 36.76 4.63 -12.83
CA HIS A 168 36.64 6.05 -13.14
C HIS A 168 38.02 6.73 -13.25
N ASP A 169 38.89 6.46 -12.28
CA ASP A 169 40.24 7.05 -12.20
C ASP A 169 41.27 6.31 -13.08
N LEU A 170 40.95 5.10 -13.58
CA LEU A 170 41.92 4.19 -14.19
C LEU A 170 42.62 4.76 -15.44
N PHE A 171 41.89 5.46 -16.30
CA PHE A 171 42.41 5.92 -17.59
C PHE A 171 43.42 7.08 -17.47
N GLY A 172 43.48 7.75 -16.32
CA GLY A 172 44.44 8.83 -16.03
C GLY A 172 45.36 8.53 -14.84
N LEU A 173 45.50 7.27 -14.44
CA LEU A 173 46.19 6.89 -13.21
C LEU A 173 47.72 6.79 -13.41
N GLU A 174 48.45 7.83 -13.00
CA GLU A 174 49.92 7.82 -12.97
C GLU A 174 50.45 7.84 -11.53
N PRO A 175 51.51 7.08 -11.17
CA PRO A 175 52.10 7.14 -9.84
C PRO A 175 52.46 8.58 -9.42
N GLY A 176 51.94 9.01 -8.26
CA GLY A 176 52.13 10.36 -7.73
C GLY A 176 51.12 11.41 -8.20
N SER A 177 50.28 11.09 -9.19
CA SER A 177 49.16 11.96 -9.61
C SER A 177 48.11 12.14 -8.50
N PRO A 178 47.26 13.19 -8.54
CA PRO A 178 46.19 13.37 -7.56
C PRO A 178 45.22 12.17 -7.45
N SER A 179 44.81 11.60 -8.59
CA SER A 179 43.94 10.41 -8.63
C SER A 179 44.65 9.19 -8.03
N TRP A 180 45.95 9.00 -8.29
CA TRP A 180 46.72 7.91 -7.68
C TRP A 180 46.88 8.10 -6.16
N ASN A 181 47.18 9.31 -5.70
CA ASN A 181 47.29 9.58 -4.26
C ASN A 181 45.95 9.34 -3.56
N LYS A 182 44.82 9.77 -4.15
CA LYS A 182 43.47 9.49 -3.66
C LYS A 182 43.24 7.98 -3.53
N GLN A 183 43.51 7.19 -4.57
CA GLN A 183 43.32 5.73 -4.55
C GLN A 183 44.28 5.03 -3.57
N ARG A 184 45.53 5.50 -3.45
CA ARG A 184 46.49 5.04 -2.43
C ARG A 184 45.95 5.28 -1.03
N ASP A 185 45.47 6.47 -0.74
CA ASP A 185 45.00 6.85 0.60
C ASP A 185 43.73 6.07 0.97
N LEU A 186 42.80 5.86 0.02
CA LEU A 186 41.66 4.96 0.17
C LEU A 186 42.11 3.52 0.47
N PHE A 187 43.09 3.00 -0.26
CA PHE A 187 43.64 1.66 -0.02
C PHE A 187 44.24 1.54 1.38
N LEU A 188 45.08 2.49 1.80
CA LEU A 188 45.71 2.49 3.13
C LEU A 188 44.68 2.63 4.26
N SER A 189 43.67 3.47 4.07
CA SER A 189 42.55 3.60 5.02
C SER A 189 41.76 2.30 5.16
N ALA A 190 41.49 1.61 4.05
CA ALA A 190 40.84 0.30 4.08
C ALA A 190 41.71 -0.75 4.80
N VAL A 191 43.03 -0.76 4.57
CA VAL A 191 43.97 -1.65 5.28
C VAL A 191 43.94 -1.39 6.79
N SER A 192 43.95 -0.14 7.24
CA SER A 192 43.93 0.17 8.68
C SER A 192 42.61 -0.21 9.36
N ARG A 193 41.51 -0.31 8.60
CA ARG A 193 40.17 -0.68 9.10
C ARG A 193 39.82 -2.15 8.96
N MET A 194 40.61 -2.95 8.25
CA MET A 194 40.24 -4.34 7.92
C MET A 194 39.96 -5.22 9.15
N GLN A 195 40.60 -4.93 10.30
CA GLN A 195 40.40 -5.67 11.56
C GLN A 195 39.30 -5.06 12.45
N THR A 196 38.83 -3.85 12.16
CA THR A 196 37.89 -3.11 13.01
C THR A 196 36.51 -2.93 12.37
N VAL A 197 36.39 -3.08 11.05
CA VAL A 197 35.09 -3.05 10.36
C VAL A 197 34.18 -4.16 10.90
N SER A 198 32.88 -3.86 11.10
CA SER A 198 31.91 -4.85 11.60
C SER A 198 31.88 -6.11 10.72
N ASP A 199 31.70 -7.28 11.30
CA ASP A 199 31.36 -8.53 10.59
C ASP A 199 29.97 -9.07 10.94
N LYS A 200 29.15 -8.22 11.58
CA LYS A 200 27.75 -8.50 11.90
C LYS A 200 26.85 -7.89 10.83
N PRO A 201 25.77 -8.58 10.43
CA PRO A 201 24.82 -8.04 9.45
C PRO A 201 24.21 -6.73 9.95
N ASN A 202 23.96 -5.78 9.05
CA ASN A 202 23.28 -4.54 9.41
C ASN A 202 21.82 -4.81 9.81
N ARG A 203 21.15 -5.68 9.03
CA ARG A 203 19.77 -6.11 9.31
C ARG A 203 19.75 -7.10 10.48
N GLN A 204 19.04 -6.72 11.54
CA GLN A 204 19.05 -7.44 12.82
C GLN A 204 17.64 -7.71 13.38
N GLN A 205 16.58 -7.46 12.60
CA GLN A 205 15.20 -7.71 13.03
C GLN A 205 15.03 -9.17 13.49
N ASP A 206 14.35 -9.34 14.62
CA ASP A 206 14.00 -10.64 15.17
C ASP A 206 12.62 -10.53 15.82
N ARG A 207 11.58 -10.95 15.08
CA ARG A 207 10.19 -10.92 15.55
C ARG A 207 9.93 -11.79 16.80
N SER A 208 10.89 -12.64 17.20
CA SER A 208 10.76 -13.47 18.41
C SER A 208 11.25 -12.78 19.69
N THR A 209 12.04 -11.72 19.57
CA THR A 209 12.67 -11.04 20.72
C THR A 209 12.58 -9.52 20.69
N GLU A 210 12.16 -8.92 19.59
CA GLU A 210 12.03 -7.46 19.50
C GLU A 210 10.97 -6.93 20.46
N GLU A 211 11.25 -5.76 21.03
CA GLU A 211 10.30 -4.99 21.83
C GLU A 211 9.99 -3.71 21.05
N ILE A 212 8.75 -3.56 20.59
CA ILE A 212 8.31 -2.40 19.84
C ILE A 212 7.65 -1.41 20.80
N ASN A 213 8.22 -0.21 20.87
CA ASN A 213 7.72 0.90 21.67
C ASN A 213 7.60 2.12 20.78
N PHE A 214 6.47 2.83 20.86
CA PHE A 214 6.22 4.02 20.04
C PHE A 214 6.15 5.26 20.94
N ASP A 215 6.95 6.30 20.65
CA ASP A 215 6.81 7.59 21.34
C ASP A 215 5.69 8.42 20.67
N PRO A 216 4.66 8.87 21.40
CA PRO A 216 3.63 9.75 20.85
C PRO A 216 4.14 11.12 20.36
N ASN A 217 5.33 11.54 20.79
CA ASN A 217 5.94 12.82 20.41
C ASN A 217 6.84 12.72 19.18
N ASP A 218 7.27 11.51 18.82
CA ASP A 218 8.09 11.30 17.62
C ASP A 218 7.26 11.57 16.35
N PRO A 219 7.91 12.01 15.25
CA PRO A 219 7.28 12.01 13.94
C PRO A 219 6.71 10.63 13.59
N PHE A 220 5.65 10.61 12.78
CA PHE A 220 5.12 9.34 12.30
C PHE A 220 6.12 8.68 11.34
N HIS A 221 6.38 7.40 11.58
CA HIS A 221 7.13 6.52 10.70
C HIS A 221 6.30 5.25 10.49
N ASN A 222 6.29 4.74 9.25
CA ASN A 222 5.63 3.48 8.95
C ASN A 222 6.36 2.32 9.64
N GLU A 223 5.59 1.39 10.19
CA GLU A 223 6.08 0.12 10.74
C GLU A 223 6.73 -0.72 9.63
N PRO A 224 7.99 -1.15 9.79
CA PRO A 224 8.62 -2.02 8.82
C PRO A 224 7.97 -3.40 8.79
N ASP A 225 7.80 -3.96 7.60
CA ASP A 225 7.38 -5.34 7.41
C ASP A 225 8.44 -6.32 7.95
N THR A 226 8.04 -7.57 8.14
CA THR A 226 8.96 -8.63 8.54
C THR A 226 9.96 -8.93 7.43
N ASP A 227 11.25 -8.80 7.71
CA ASP A 227 12.33 -9.18 6.78
C ASP A 227 12.54 -10.70 6.82
N PHE A 228 11.91 -11.41 5.89
CA PHE A 228 12.06 -12.86 5.74
C PHE A 228 13.39 -13.30 5.12
N SER A 229 14.29 -12.38 4.72
CA SER A 229 15.67 -12.75 4.39
C SER A 229 16.46 -13.23 5.63
N LEU A 230 16.00 -12.84 6.82
CA LEU A 230 16.59 -13.21 8.10
C LEU A 230 16.09 -14.58 8.58
N ARG A 231 17.01 -15.50 8.88
CA ARG A 231 16.69 -16.89 9.26
C ARG A 231 15.91 -16.99 10.57
N GLN A 232 16.08 -16.05 11.49
CA GLN A 232 15.30 -15.99 12.74
C GLN A 232 13.82 -15.75 12.45
N ASN A 233 13.48 -14.81 11.56
CA ASN A 233 12.10 -14.53 11.17
C ASN A 233 11.47 -15.71 10.42
N GLN A 234 12.23 -16.40 9.57
CA GLN A 234 11.77 -17.63 8.92
C GLN A 234 11.44 -18.76 9.92
N ARG A 235 12.23 -18.88 11.00
CA ARG A 235 11.96 -19.87 12.06
C ARG A 235 10.75 -19.48 12.89
N TRP A 236 10.66 -18.21 13.27
CA TRP A 236 9.53 -17.64 13.99
C TRP A 236 8.21 -17.88 13.25
N ILE A 237 8.12 -17.51 11.97
CA ILE A 237 6.86 -17.66 11.24
C ILE A 237 6.47 -19.12 11.03
N LYS A 238 7.45 -20.02 10.83
CA LYS A 238 7.17 -21.47 10.75
C LYS A 238 6.56 -21.99 12.05
N ALA A 239 7.06 -21.56 13.20
CA ALA A 239 6.49 -21.93 14.49
C ALA A 239 5.07 -21.36 14.65
N VAL A 240 4.86 -20.08 14.33
CA VAL A 240 3.54 -19.44 14.34
C VAL A 240 2.53 -20.23 13.50
N MET A 241 2.87 -20.57 12.26
CA MET A 241 1.96 -21.31 11.37
C MET A 241 1.64 -22.71 11.90
N GLN A 242 2.63 -23.42 12.44
CA GLN A 242 2.43 -24.74 13.05
C GLN A 242 1.51 -24.67 14.28
N ASP A 243 1.74 -23.69 15.15
CA ASP A 243 0.96 -23.50 16.36
C ASP A 243 -0.50 -23.17 16.01
N TRP A 244 -0.72 -22.27 15.06
CA TRP A 244 -2.05 -21.85 14.63
C TRP A 244 -2.82 -22.93 13.88
N GLU A 245 -2.15 -23.71 13.04
CA GLU A 245 -2.76 -24.85 12.34
C GLU A 245 -3.24 -25.92 13.33
N ALA A 246 -2.53 -26.09 14.45
CA ALA A 246 -2.87 -27.04 15.51
C ALA A 246 -3.94 -26.55 16.50
N ARG A 247 -4.36 -25.28 16.47
CA ARG A 247 -5.35 -24.73 17.41
C ARG A 247 -6.72 -25.36 17.22
N THR A 248 -7.35 -25.75 18.35
CA THR A 248 -8.71 -26.28 18.37
C THR A 248 -9.77 -25.22 18.03
N ILE A 249 -10.99 -25.67 17.77
CA ILE A 249 -12.15 -24.81 17.51
C ILE A 249 -12.43 -23.93 18.74
N GLU A 250 -12.59 -22.61 18.53
CA GLU A 250 -12.93 -21.60 19.55
C GLU A 250 -14.41 -21.21 19.47
N ASP A 251 -15.04 -20.92 20.61
CA ASP A 251 -16.39 -20.33 20.72
C ASP A 251 -16.29 -18.83 21.06
N ILE A 252 -16.44 -17.97 20.06
CA ILE A 252 -16.31 -16.52 20.19
C ILE A 252 -17.61 -15.92 20.77
N PRO A 253 -17.56 -15.19 21.90
CA PRO A 253 -18.72 -14.54 22.50
C PRO A 253 -19.01 -13.17 21.86
N LEU A 254 -20.19 -12.61 22.19
CA LEU A 254 -20.37 -11.16 22.10
C LEU A 254 -19.62 -10.48 23.24
N GLN A 255 -19.27 -9.20 23.08
CA GLN A 255 -18.81 -8.38 24.19
C GLN A 255 -19.63 -7.08 24.26
N ILE A 256 -20.35 -6.90 25.37
CA ILE A 256 -21.23 -5.75 25.62
C ILE A 256 -21.03 -5.29 27.07
N ASN A 257 -20.63 -4.03 27.28
CA ASN A 257 -20.50 -3.42 28.62
C ASN A 257 -19.62 -4.22 29.61
N GLY A 258 -18.46 -4.70 29.17
CA GLY A 258 -17.56 -5.53 29.98
C GLY A 258 -17.96 -7.00 30.11
N GLU A 259 -19.16 -7.41 29.68
CA GLU A 259 -19.62 -8.80 29.77
C GLU A 259 -19.38 -9.57 28.47
N PHE A 260 -18.87 -10.79 28.59
CA PHE A 260 -18.74 -11.75 27.49
C PHE A 260 -19.96 -12.68 27.48
N ILE A 261 -20.69 -12.71 26.36
CA ILE A 261 -22.00 -13.35 26.29
C ILE A 261 -21.98 -14.45 25.23
N GLN A 262 -22.25 -15.68 25.65
CA GLN A 262 -22.52 -16.81 24.77
C GLN A 262 -24.02 -16.86 24.47
N THR A 263 -24.41 -16.75 23.21
CA THR A 263 -25.81 -16.80 22.80
C THR A 263 -26.24 -18.19 22.37
N GLU A 264 -27.55 -18.46 22.42
CA GLU A 264 -28.11 -19.71 21.88
C GLU A 264 -27.96 -19.80 20.36
N ARG A 265 -28.18 -18.67 19.65
CA ARG A 265 -27.96 -18.59 18.19
C ARG A 265 -26.47 -18.39 17.94
N LYS A 266 -25.86 -19.32 17.20
CA LYS A 266 -24.45 -19.29 16.79
C LYS A 266 -24.34 -19.48 15.28
N ALA A 267 -23.21 -19.06 14.72
CA ALA A 267 -22.78 -19.39 13.38
C ALA A 267 -21.38 -19.99 13.39
N GLU A 268 -20.98 -20.57 12.26
CA GLU A 268 -19.71 -21.27 12.09
C GLU A 268 -18.84 -20.50 11.08
N GLY A 269 -17.56 -20.33 11.40
CA GLY A 269 -16.54 -19.85 10.49
C GLY A 269 -15.85 -21.02 9.80
N ILE A 270 -15.42 -20.82 8.56
CA ILE A 270 -14.81 -21.85 7.71
C ILE A 270 -13.44 -21.36 7.26
N ASP A 271 -12.44 -22.24 7.26
CA ASP A 271 -11.14 -21.97 6.65
C ASP A 271 -11.23 -22.18 5.13
N PRO A 272 -10.98 -21.16 4.28
CA PRO A 272 -11.05 -21.29 2.82
C PRO A 272 -10.06 -22.31 2.25
N ALA A 273 -8.96 -22.60 2.95
CA ALA A 273 -8.01 -23.65 2.58
C ALA A 273 -8.50 -25.06 2.95
N LYS A 274 -9.44 -25.17 3.90
CA LYS A 274 -10.06 -26.41 4.41
C LYS A 274 -11.59 -26.27 4.47
N PRO A 275 -12.29 -26.05 3.33
CA PRO A 275 -13.69 -25.61 3.31
C PRO A 275 -14.71 -26.64 3.82
N ARG A 276 -14.26 -27.84 4.22
CA ARG A 276 -15.10 -28.90 4.81
C ARG A 276 -15.03 -28.92 6.34
N ASP A 277 -14.10 -28.17 6.92
CA ASP A 277 -13.84 -28.18 8.36
C ASP A 277 -14.34 -26.88 8.99
N ILE A 278 -14.92 -26.99 10.19
CA ILE A 278 -15.30 -25.83 10.99
C ILE A 278 -14.03 -25.26 11.62
N SER A 279 -13.76 -23.98 11.34
CA SER A 279 -12.63 -23.25 11.91
C SER A 279 -12.93 -22.79 13.34
N HIS A 280 -14.08 -22.14 13.55
CA HIS A 280 -14.49 -21.61 14.85
C HIS A 280 -16.02 -21.43 14.86
N ARG A 281 -16.59 -21.14 16.03
CA ARG A 281 -18.01 -20.79 16.20
C ARG A 281 -18.11 -19.42 16.85
N TYR A 282 -19.19 -18.69 16.57
CA TYR A 282 -19.39 -17.38 17.16
C TYR A 282 -20.85 -17.11 17.50
N SER A 283 -21.04 -16.38 18.59
CA SER A 283 -22.35 -15.93 19.09
C SER A 283 -22.93 -14.83 18.20
N LEU A 284 -24.23 -14.87 17.95
CA LEU A 284 -24.96 -13.89 17.14
C LEU A 284 -25.91 -13.07 18.03
N ALA A 285 -25.72 -11.76 18.04
CA ALA A 285 -26.58 -10.85 18.78
C ALA A 285 -28.02 -10.91 18.27
N GLN A 286 -28.95 -11.02 19.22
CA GLN A 286 -30.39 -10.94 19.03
C GLN A 286 -30.88 -9.53 19.40
N PRO A 287 -32.13 -9.14 19.08
CA PRO A 287 -32.62 -7.77 19.29
C PRO A 287 -32.36 -7.18 20.68
N ASP A 288 -32.52 -7.97 21.75
CA ASP A 288 -32.27 -7.52 23.13
C ASP A 288 -30.79 -7.14 23.38
N TYR A 289 -29.85 -7.86 22.76
CA TYR A 289 -28.43 -7.55 22.85
C TYR A 289 -28.05 -6.33 22.01
N ILE A 290 -28.74 -6.10 20.89
CA ILE A 290 -28.58 -4.88 20.08
C ILE A 290 -29.01 -3.66 20.88
N GLU A 291 -30.18 -3.73 21.53
CA GLU A 291 -30.66 -2.66 22.41
C GLU A 291 -29.67 -2.40 23.55
N LYS A 292 -29.18 -3.45 24.21
CA LYS A 292 -28.17 -3.33 25.27
C LYS A 292 -26.90 -2.64 24.76
N ALA A 293 -26.39 -3.05 23.59
CA ALA A 293 -25.18 -2.48 23.02
C ALA A 293 -25.35 -0.98 22.67
N LEU A 294 -26.49 -0.61 22.10
CA LEU A 294 -26.81 0.78 21.77
C LEU A 294 -26.94 1.66 23.03
N GLN A 295 -27.62 1.17 24.06
CA GLN A 295 -27.72 1.88 25.35
C GLN A 295 -26.34 2.08 25.98
N THR A 296 -25.49 1.06 25.96
CA THR A 296 -24.12 1.13 26.46
C THR A 296 -23.29 2.15 25.69
N ALA A 297 -23.32 2.12 24.35
CA ALA A 297 -22.54 3.03 23.51
C ALA A 297 -22.94 4.49 23.73
N VAL A 298 -24.25 4.77 23.81
CA VAL A 298 -24.77 6.12 24.07
C VAL A 298 -24.38 6.61 25.46
N LYS A 299 -24.45 5.74 26.48
CA LYS A 299 -24.07 6.10 27.85
C LYS A 299 -22.57 6.37 27.97
N ALA A 300 -21.74 5.55 27.33
CA ALA A 300 -20.28 5.70 27.35
C ALA A 300 -19.79 6.92 26.53
N GLN A 301 -20.60 7.42 25.59
CA GLN A 301 -20.23 8.57 24.76
C GLN A 301 -19.92 9.81 25.60
N GLU A 302 -20.69 10.06 26.67
CA GLU A 302 -20.51 11.25 27.51
C GLU A 302 -19.14 11.27 28.22
N THR A 303 -18.67 10.11 28.68
CA THR A 303 -17.38 9.99 29.37
C THR A 303 -16.22 9.92 28.38
N TRP A 304 -16.42 9.22 27.25
CA TRP A 304 -15.39 9.07 26.23
C TRP A 304 -15.03 10.39 25.54
N GLN A 305 -16.02 11.18 25.14
CA GLN A 305 -15.77 12.46 24.47
C GLN A 305 -15.06 13.49 25.36
N LYS A 306 -15.18 13.37 26.69
CA LYS A 306 -14.52 14.26 27.67
C LYS A 306 -13.03 13.95 27.84
N LYS A 307 -12.55 12.79 27.39
CA LYS A 307 -11.10 12.52 27.36
C LYS A 307 -10.42 13.56 26.49
N SER A 308 -9.26 14.02 26.91
CA SER A 308 -8.43 14.92 26.12
C SER A 308 -7.92 14.22 24.85
N ILE A 309 -7.53 15.01 23.86
CA ILE A 309 -6.84 14.52 22.64
C ILE A 309 -5.58 13.73 23.06
N ALA A 310 -4.82 14.25 24.03
CA ALA A 310 -3.61 13.61 24.54
C ALA A 310 -3.87 12.23 25.17
N GLU A 311 -4.94 12.07 25.97
CA GLU A 311 -5.32 10.77 26.53
C GLU A 311 -5.67 9.75 25.44
N ARG A 312 -6.44 10.16 24.42
CA ARG A 312 -6.80 9.27 23.30
C ARG A 312 -5.59 8.92 22.45
N LYS A 313 -4.71 9.89 22.18
CA LYS A 313 -3.42 9.70 21.49
C LYS A 313 -2.57 8.64 22.20
N ALA A 314 -2.38 8.78 23.52
CA ALA A 314 -1.62 7.80 24.31
C ALA A 314 -2.23 6.39 24.27
N MET A 315 -3.56 6.27 24.24
CA MET A 315 -4.24 4.98 24.09
C MET A 315 -3.98 4.35 22.72
N LEU A 316 -4.11 5.11 21.63
CA LEU A 316 -3.87 4.60 20.28
C LEU A 316 -2.41 4.18 20.05
N VAL A 317 -1.45 4.93 20.60
CA VAL A 317 -0.03 4.55 20.55
C VAL A 317 0.22 3.22 21.27
N ARG A 318 -0.37 3.02 22.46
CA ARG A 318 -0.32 1.70 23.13
C ARG A 318 -1.00 0.61 22.32
N VAL A 319 -2.10 0.90 21.63
CA VAL A 319 -2.71 -0.07 20.71
C VAL A 319 -1.70 -0.52 19.66
N ALA A 320 -0.95 0.41 19.05
CA ALA A 320 0.09 0.07 18.07
C ALA A 320 1.11 -0.94 18.62
N GLU A 321 1.57 -0.76 19.87
CA GLU A 321 2.50 -1.67 20.56
C GLU A 321 1.89 -3.08 20.75
N PHE A 322 0.64 -3.15 21.21
CA PHE A 322 -0.07 -4.42 21.38
C PHE A 322 -0.30 -5.14 20.05
N LEU A 323 -0.61 -4.40 18.99
CA LEU A 323 -0.76 -4.96 17.65
C LEU A 323 0.56 -5.56 17.15
N ALA A 324 1.67 -4.84 17.35
CA ALA A 324 3.00 -5.29 16.96
C ALA A 324 3.44 -6.55 17.72
N ASN A 325 3.26 -6.57 19.05
CA ASN A 325 3.58 -7.73 19.90
C ASN A 325 2.75 -8.99 19.55
N ARG A 326 1.58 -8.81 18.93
CA ARG A 326 0.68 -9.89 18.52
C ARG A 326 0.69 -10.17 17.02
N ARG A 327 1.69 -9.65 16.28
CA ARG A 327 1.82 -9.82 14.82
C ARG A 327 1.65 -11.27 14.34
N GLY A 328 2.31 -12.22 15.02
CA GLY A 328 2.20 -13.65 14.70
C GLY A 328 0.78 -14.20 14.89
N ASP A 329 0.08 -13.76 15.94
CA ASP A 329 -1.32 -14.14 16.18
C ASP A 329 -2.24 -13.63 15.06
N PHE A 330 -2.05 -12.38 14.62
CA PHE A 330 -2.85 -11.83 13.53
C PHE A 330 -2.58 -12.53 12.20
N ILE A 331 -1.31 -12.85 11.88
CA ILE A 331 -0.98 -13.61 10.66
C ILE A 331 -1.65 -14.99 10.68
N GLY A 332 -1.59 -15.70 11.81
CA GLY A 332 -2.24 -16.99 11.97
C GLY A 332 -3.76 -16.91 11.85
N ALA A 333 -4.40 -15.92 12.47
CA ALA A 333 -5.84 -15.69 12.36
C ALA A 333 -6.27 -15.37 10.92
N MET A 334 -5.53 -14.51 10.22
CA MET A 334 -5.82 -14.14 8.82
C MET A 334 -5.61 -15.29 7.84
N THR A 335 -4.62 -16.15 8.11
CA THR A 335 -4.43 -17.39 7.35
C THR A 335 -5.64 -18.30 7.52
N ARG A 336 -6.13 -18.44 8.76
CA ARG A 336 -7.22 -19.36 9.10
C ARG A 336 -8.60 -18.89 8.62
N ASP A 337 -8.94 -17.62 8.79
CA ASP A 337 -10.24 -17.07 8.41
C ASP A 337 -10.30 -16.69 6.93
N GLY A 338 -9.30 -15.93 6.47
CA GLY A 338 -9.30 -15.34 5.13
C GLY A 338 -8.53 -16.15 4.08
N GLY A 339 -7.86 -17.24 4.48
CA GLY A 339 -6.95 -17.96 3.61
C GLY A 339 -5.79 -17.09 3.13
N LYS A 340 -5.35 -16.08 3.89
CA LYS A 340 -4.26 -15.19 3.47
C LYS A 340 -2.90 -15.85 3.60
N THR A 341 -2.02 -15.68 2.60
CA THR A 341 -0.61 -16.06 2.73
C THR A 341 0.11 -15.11 3.71
N VAL A 342 1.22 -15.57 4.30
CA VAL A 342 2.07 -14.74 5.16
C VAL A 342 2.48 -13.44 4.46
N GLU A 343 2.88 -13.51 3.19
CA GLU A 343 3.31 -12.33 2.41
C GLU A 343 2.18 -11.30 2.16
N GLN A 344 0.91 -11.71 2.29
CA GLN A 344 -0.24 -10.80 2.22
C GLN A 344 -0.73 -10.36 3.60
N ALA A 345 -0.55 -11.20 4.62
CA ALA A 345 -0.99 -10.95 5.99
C ALA A 345 -0.02 -10.04 6.76
N ASP A 346 1.29 -10.23 6.60
CA ASP A 346 2.29 -9.46 7.35
C ASP A 346 2.24 -7.94 7.06
N PRO A 347 2.14 -7.49 5.80
CA PRO A 347 1.98 -6.05 5.51
C PRO A 347 0.66 -5.48 6.04
N GLU A 348 -0.39 -6.30 6.15
CA GLU A 348 -1.66 -5.86 6.71
C GLU A 348 -1.58 -5.62 8.23
N VAL A 349 -0.74 -6.38 8.94
CA VAL A 349 -0.45 -6.08 10.34
C VAL A 349 0.27 -4.74 10.45
N SER A 350 1.28 -4.49 9.60
CA SER A 350 1.98 -3.20 9.54
C SER A 350 1.01 -2.04 9.24
N GLU A 351 0.08 -2.22 8.30
CA GLU A 351 -0.94 -1.23 7.98
C GLU A 351 -1.88 -0.93 9.18
N ALA A 352 -2.24 -1.96 9.97
CA ALA A 352 -3.04 -1.77 11.18
C ALA A 352 -2.30 -1.01 12.29
N ILE A 353 -1.00 -1.31 12.48
CA ILE A 353 -0.11 -0.60 13.40
C ILE A 353 0.06 0.86 12.95
N ASP A 354 0.23 1.07 11.65
CA ASP A 354 0.34 2.39 11.06
C ASP A 354 -0.94 3.21 11.25
N PHE A 355 -2.13 2.63 11.07
CA PHE A 355 -3.37 3.34 11.37
C PHE A 355 -3.45 3.80 12.82
N ALA A 356 -3.04 2.94 13.76
CA ALA A 356 -3.02 3.29 15.18
C ALA A 356 -2.08 4.48 15.44
N ASN A 357 -0.85 4.38 14.94
CA ASN A 357 0.19 5.38 15.17
C ASN A 357 -0.08 6.69 14.42
N TYR A 358 -0.53 6.61 13.16
CA TYR A 358 -0.86 7.76 12.32
C TYR A 358 -2.08 8.52 12.87
N TYR A 359 -3.18 7.83 13.16
CA TYR A 359 -4.39 8.50 13.63
C TYR A 359 -4.23 9.11 15.02
N ALA A 360 -3.34 8.58 15.86
CA ALA A 360 -3.00 9.20 17.14
C ALA A 360 -2.54 10.68 17.00
N ARG A 361 -2.03 11.06 15.82
CA ARG A 361 -1.55 12.41 15.47
C ARG A 361 -2.56 13.24 14.67
N SER A 362 -3.71 12.69 14.27
CA SER A 362 -4.68 13.37 13.39
C SER A 362 -5.24 14.69 13.95
N PHE A 363 -5.26 14.83 15.28
CA PHE A 363 -5.80 16.01 15.97
C PHE A 363 -4.72 17.00 16.44
N ASP A 364 -3.43 16.77 16.12
CA ASP A 364 -2.34 17.69 16.49
C ASP A 364 -2.53 19.09 15.83
N LEU A 365 -3.24 19.15 14.71
CA LEU A 365 -3.61 20.40 14.01
C LEU A 365 -4.64 21.25 14.77
N VAL A 366 -5.34 20.69 15.77
CA VAL A 366 -6.43 21.41 16.46
C VAL A 366 -5.93 22.59 17.26
N GLU A 367 -4.79 22.45 17.93
CA GLU A 367 -4.23 23.52 18.75
C GLU A 367 -3.54 24.60 17.89
N THR A 368 -3.06 24.23 16.70
CA THR A 368 -2.22 25.08 15.85
C THR A 368 -2.98 25.77 14.72
N GLU A 369 -3.84 25.05 14.00
CA GLU A 369 -4.50 25.54 12.77
C GLU A 369 -6.02 25.67 12.89
N LEU A 370 -6.65 24.98 13.85
CA LEU A 370 -8.11 24.90 14.00
C LEU A 370 -8.63 25.45 15.34
N ASN A 371 -7.82 26.25 16.04
CA ASN A 371 -8.16 26.82 17.35
C ASN A 371 -9.28 27.88 17.30
N ASP A 372 -9.68 28.30 16.10
CA ASP A 372 -10.77 29.22 15.84
C ASP A 372 -12.11 28.51 15.55
N LEU A 373 -12.11 27.17 15.67
CA LEU A 373 -13.25 26.28 15.57
C LEU A 373 -13.48 25.49 16.87
N THR A 374 -14.69 25.00 17.04
CA THR A 374 -15.04 23.96 18.02
C THR A 374 -15.32 22.64 17.29
N TYR A 375 -14.98 21.52 17.94
CA TYR A 375 -15.17 20.18 17.40
C TYR A 375 -16.11 19.36 18.28
N GLN A 376 -17.06 18.66 17.64
CA GLN A 376 -17.98 17.75 18.30
C GLN A 376 -17.93 16.37 17.61
N PRO A 377 -17.70 15.27 18.34
CA PRO A 377 -17.79 13.92 17.76
C PRO A 377 -19.20 13.62 17.25
N LEU A 378 -19.33 12.65 16.32
CA LEU A 378 -20.63 12.19 15.82
C LEU A 378 -21.49 11.57 16.92
N GLY A 379 -20.90 10.77 17.81
CA GLY A 379 -21.60 9.94 18.79
C GLY A 379 -21.24 8.47 18.62
N VAL A 380 -22.24 7.60 18.38
CA VAL A 380 -22.00 6.17 18.15
C VAL A 380 -21.66 5.92 16.68
N VAL A 381 -20.53 5.28 16.42
CA VAL A 381 -20.11 4.86 15.08
C VAL A 381 -20.16 3.34 14.96
N LEU A 382 -20.85 2.85 13.94
CA LEU A 382 -20.90 1.43 13.59
C LEU A 382 -19.81 1.11 12.56
N ILE A 383 -18.99 0.09 12.83
CA ILE A 383 -17.93 -0.37 11.92
C ILE A 383 -18.37 -1.69 11.27
N THR A 384 -18.50 -1.67 9.94
CA THR A 384 -18.86 -2.81 9.08
C THR A 384 -17.75 -3.05 8.05
N PRO A 385 -16.66 -3.74 8.43
CA PRO A 385 -15.50 -3.99 7.57
C PRO A 385 -15.76 -5.13 6.57
N PRO A 386 -14.85 -5.36 5.61
CA PRO A 386 -14.90 -6.51 4.71
C PRO A 386 -14.09 -7.68 5.29
N TRP A 387 -14.10 -8.81 4.59
CA TRP A 387 -13.28 -9.98 4.91
C TRP A 387 -11.90 -9.99 4.24
N ASN A 388 -11.73 -9.23 3.14
CA ASN A 388 -10.55 -9.34 2.29
C ASN A 388 -9.34 -8.56 2.80
N PHE A 389 -9.54 -7.62 3.72
CA PHE A 389 -8.53 -7.03 4.59
C PHE A 389 -9.12 -7.02 6.01
N PRO A 390 -9.15 -8.21 6.65
CA PRO A 390 -9.89 -8.44 7.89
C PRO A 390 -9.22 -7.83 9.12
N MET A 391 -8.01 -7.30 8.98
CA MET A 391 -7.21 -6.71 10.06
C MET A 391 -7.08 -5.20 9.90
N ALA A 392 -6.48 -4.72 8.82
CA ALA A 392 -6.12 -3.31 8.67
C ALA A 392 -7.34 -2.40 8.56
N ILE A 393 -8.30 -2.75 7.70
CA ILE A 393 -9.50 -1.95 7.46
C ILE A 393 -10.38 -1.83 8.72
N PRO A 394 -10.77 -2.91 9.41
CA PRO A 394 -11.52 -2.79 10.65
C PRO A 394 -10.76 -2.02 11.73
N THR A 395 -9.46 -2.29 11.90
CA THR A 395 -8.64 -1.59 12.88
C THR A 395 -8.60 -0.09 12.57
N GLY A 396 -8.34 0.31 11.32
CA GLY A 396 -8.33 1.70 10.90
C GLY A 396 -9.68 2.40 11.13
N GLY A 397 -10.81 1.75 10.80
CA GLY A 397 -12.15 2.28 11.07
C GLY A 397 -12.43 2.48 12.56
N VAL A 398 -12.14 1.48 13.39
CA VAL A 398 -12.31 1.54 14.84
C VAL A 398 -11.45 2.66 15.44
N LEU A 399 -10.15 2.69 15.11
CA LEU A 399 -9.20 3.65 15.69
C LEU A 399 -9.48 5.08 15.23
N ALA A 400 -9.89 5.30 13.99
CA ALA A 400 -10.30 6.62 13.52
C ALA A 400 -11.52 7.13 14.32
N ALA A 401 -12.54 6.29 14.52
CA ALA A 401 -13.72 6.65 15.29
C ALA A 401 -13.39 6.95 16.76
N LEU A 402 -12.60 6.08 17.39
CA LEU A 402 -12.16 6.26 18.77
C LEU A 402 -11.37 7.56 18.94
N MET A 403 -10.39 7.83 18.07
CA MET A 403 -9.58 9.06 18.15
C MET A 403 -10.42 10.32 17.97
N ALA A 404 -11.42 10.26 17.08
CA ALA A 404 -12.39 11.32 16.86
C ALA A 404 -13.34 11.54 18.05
N GLY A 405 -13.27 10.74 19.12
CA GLY A 405 -14.09 10.88 20.33
C GLY A 405 -15.44 10.17 20.26
N ASN A 406 -15.60 9.20 19.36
CA ASN A 406 -16.83 8.42 19.18
C ASN A 406 -16.74 7.07 19.92
N THR A 407 -17.87 6.58 20.44
CA THR A 407 -18.00 5.17 20.85
C THR A 407 -18.25 4.29 19.62
N VAL A 408 -17.87 3.02 19.73
CA VAL A 408 -17.80 2.09 18.61
C VAL A 408 -18.59 0.83 18.89
N ILE A 409 -19.46 0.48 17.94
CA ILE A 409 -20.01 -0.87 17.81
C ILE A 409 -19.28 -1.53 16.65
N PHE A 410 -18.55 -2.61 16.93
CA PHE A 410 -17.78 -3.34 15.94
C PHE A 410 -18.54 -4.60 15.51
N LYS A 411 -18.91 -4.67 14.23
CA LYS A 411 -19.60 -5.80 13.59
C LYS A 411 -18.72 -6.35 12.46
N PRO A 412 -17.81 -7.31 12.72
CA PRO A 412 -16.94 -7.88 11.70
C PRO A 412 -17.71 -8.59 10.58
N ALA A 413 -17.05 -8.79 9.44
CA ALA A 413 -17.57 -9.68 8.40
C ALA A 413 -17.65 -11.13 8.91
N PRO A 414 -18.69 -11.90 8.56
CA PRO A 414 -18.86 -13.30 8.97
C PRO A 414 -17.64 -14.18 8.69
N GLU A 415 -16.95 -13.94 7.57
CA GLU A 415 -15.77 -14.71 7.14
C GLU A 415 -14.47 -14.33 7.85
N ALA A 416 -14.48 -13.25 8.65
CA ALA A 416 -13.30 -12.67 9.31
C ALA A 416 -13.48 -12.54 10.83
N MET A 417 -14.36 -13.36 11.40
CA MET A 417 -14.81 -13.20 12.78
C MET A 417 -13.71 -13.44 13.81
N LEU A 418 -12.83 -14.42 13.59
CA LEU A 418 -11.69 -14.70 14.47
C LEU A 418 -10.70 -13.55 14.46
N VAL A 419 -10.42 -12.98 13.28
CA VAL A 419 -9.54 -11.80 13.17
C VAL A 419 -10.16 -10.61 13.91
N GLY A 420 -11.45 -10.34 13.68
CA GLY A 420 -12.19 -9.29 14.40
C GLY A 420 -12.15 -9.47 15.91
N TRP A 421 -12.28 -10.71 16.39
CA TRP A 421 -12.16 -11.04 17.81
C TRP A 421 -10.75 -10.76 18.36
N GLN A 422 -9.70 -11.11 17.61
CA GLN A 422 -8.33 -10.80 18.03
C GLN A 422 -8.07 -9.29 18.09
N ILE A 423 -8.62 -8.50 17.15
CA ILE A 423 -8.54 -7.03 17.17
C ILE A 423 -9.17 -6.49 18.45
N ALA A 424 -10.42 -6.89 18.74
CA ALA A 424 -11.14 -6.39 19.90
C ALA A 424 -10.40 -6.68 21.21
N ASN A 425 -9.87 -7.90 21.35
CA ASN A 425 -9.03 -8.26 22.51
C ASN A 425 -7.77 -7.40 22.61
N ALA A 426 -7.01 -7.24 21.52
CA ALA A 426 -5.81 -6.40 21.54
C ALA A 426 -6.10 -4.95 21.93
N LEU A 427 -7.21 -4.37 21.45
CA LEU A 427 -7.62 -3.01 21.81
C LEU A 427 -8.05 -2.92 23.29
N TRP A 428 -8.78 -3.90 23.81
CA TRP A 428 -9.15 -3.92 25.24
C TRP A 428 -7.94 -4.12 26.14
N ASP A 429 -6.99 -4.96 25.76
CA ASP A 429 -5.76 -5.21 26.51
C ASP A 429 -4.85 -3.96 26.52
N ALA A 430 -4.84 -3.19 25.44
CA ALA A 430 -4.19 -1.87 25.36
C ALA A 430 -4.90 -0.77 26.19
N GLY A 431 -6.05 -1.09 26.79
CA GLY A 431 -6.78 -0.22 27.71
C GLY A 431 -7.94 0.56 27.10
N ILE A 432 -8.40 0.22 25.88
CA ILE A 432 -9.66 0.76 25.36
C ILE A 432 -10.82 0.21 26.21
N PRO A 433 -11.71 1.06 26.76
CA PRO A 433 -12.81 0.60 27.60
C PRO A 433 -13.82 -0.28 26.83
N LYS A 434 -14.27 -1.35 27.49
CA LYS A 434 -15.21 -2.37 26.96
C LYS A 434 -16.67 -1.88 26.82
N ASP A 435 -16.98 -0.69 27.32
CA ASP A 435 -18.24 0.04 27.12
C ASP A 435 -18.13 1.05 25.97
N VAL A 436 -16.91 1.48 25.64
CA VAL A 436 -16.60 2.36 24.49
C VAL A 436 -16.46 1.57 23.20
N LEU A 437 -15.77 0.43 23.23
CA LEU A 437 -15.65 -0.50 22.10
C LEU A 437 -16.37 -1.80 22.43
N GLN A 438 -17.42 -2.11 21.67
CA GLN A 438 -18.23 -3.32 21.84
C GLN A 438 -18.12 -4.23 20.62
N PHE A 439 -18.07 -5.54 20.85
CA PHE A 439 -17.99 -6.57 19.80
C PHE A 439 -19.34 -7.24 19.62
N VAL A 440 -20.05 -6.90 18.53
CA VAL A 440 -21.45 -7.28 18.32
C VAL A 440 -21.66 -7.92 16.94
N PRO A 441 -21.19 -9.16 16.74
CA PRO A 441 -21.57 -9.98 15.58
C PRO A 441 -23.08 -10.11 15.46
N THR A 442 -23.61 -9.90 14.26
CA THR A 442 -25.04 -9.97 13.95
C THR A 442 -25.24 -10.55 12.56
N THR A 443 -26.43 -11.14 12.36
CA THR A 443 -26.88 -11.61 11.05
C THR A 443 -27.21 -10.44 10.12
N ASP A 444 -26.97 -10.63 8.82
CA ASP A 444 -27.33 -9.69 7.76
C ASP A 444 -28.80 -9.83 7.36
N ASP A 445 -29.69 -9.88 8.37
CA ASP A 445 -31.16 -9.94 8.24
C ASP A 445 -31.80 -8.70 8.89
N GLU A 446 -33.07 -8.79 9.28
CA GLU A 446 -33.77 -7.69 9.96
C GLU A 446 -33.07 -7.29 11.27
N VAL A 447 -32.30 -8.17 11.93
CA VAL A 447 -31.52 -7.80 13.13
C VAL A 447 -30.37 -6.86 12.76
N GLY A 448 -29.55 -7.23 11.77
CA GLY A 448 -28.45 -6.38 11.30
C GLY A 448 -28.96 -5.05 10.74
N LYS A 449 -30.05 -5.08 9.96
CA LYS A 449 -30.71 -3.87 9.45
C LYS A 449 -31.19 -2.97 10.58
N SER A 450 -31.75 -3.53 11.65
CA SER A 450 -32.20 -2.73 12.81
C SER A 450 -31.04 -1.98 13.48
N LEU A 451 -29.87 -2.63 13.62
CA LEU A 451 -28.65 -1.98 14.13
C LEU A 451 -28.16 -0.86 13.21
N VAL A 452 -28.04 -1.13 11.91
CA VAL A 452 -27.53 -0.15 10.92
C VAL A 452 -28.41 1.11 10.85
N THR A 453 -29.73 0.93 10.96
CA THR A 453 -30.71 2.01 10.77
C THR A 453 -31.08 2.74 12.06
N ASP A 454 -30.65 2.26 13.24
CA ASP A 454 -31.02 2.86 14.52
C ASP A 454 -30.62 4.36 14.58
N LYS A 455 -31.49 5.18 15.18
CA LYS A 455 -31.29 6.62 15.29
C LYS A 455 -30.10 7.02 16.17
N ARG A 456 -29.67 6.12 17.08
CA ARG A 456 -28.52 6.31 17.96
C ARG A 456 -27.19 6.05 17.25
N VAL A 457 -27.20 5.36 16.10
CA VAL A 457 -26.03 5.22 15.24
C VAL A 457 -25.89 6.49 14.40
N ASN A 458 -24.88 7.29 14.73
CA ASN A 458 -24.63 8.62 14.16
C ASN A 458 -23.72 8.59 12.92
N GLY A 459 -22.99 7.49 12.71
CA GLY A 459 -22.20 7.26 11.50
C GLY A 459 -21.96 5.77 11.27
N VAL A 460 -21.80 5.39 10.01
CA VAL A 460 -21.44 4.02 9.60
C VAL A 460 -20.17 4.09 8.77
N ILE A 461 -19.14 3.36 9.19
CA ILE A 461 -17.94 3.12 8.38
C ILE A 461 -18.10 1.75 7.74
N LEU A 462 -18.30 1.75 6.42
CA LEU A 462 -18.46 0.56 5.60
C LEU A 462 -17.21 0.37 4.72
N THR A 463 -16.79 -0.86 4.55
CA THR A 463 -15.95 -1.19 3.40
C THR A 463 -16.45 -2.50 2.81
N GLY A 464 -16.76 -2.49 1.51
CA GLY A 464 -17.39 -3.64 0.88
C GLY A 464 -17.97 -3.33 -0.50
N ALA A 465 -19.03 -4.04 -0.86
CA ALA A 465 -19.68 -3.88 -2.16
C ALA A 465 -20.43 -2.55 -2.26
N TYR A 466 -20.42 -1.97 -3.47
CA TYR A 466 -21.21 -0.79 -3.81
C TYR A 466 -22.71 -1.01 -3.56
N ASP A 467 -23.22 -2.21 -3.86
CA ASP A 467 -24.63 -2.56 -3.63
C ASP A 467 -25.01 -2.54 -2.15
N THR A 468 -24.10 -2.91 -1.25
CA THR A 468 -24.33 -2.83 0.21
C THR A 468 -24.45 -1.38 0.68
N ALA A 469 -23.59 -0.49 0.17
CA ALA A 469 -23.64 0.93 0.50
C ALA A 469 -24.99 1.55 0.05
N ARG A 470 -25.43 1.24 -1.18
CA ARG A 470 -26.77 1.63 -1.67
C ARG A 470 -27.89 1.06 -0.82
N LEU A 471 -27.80 -0.21 -0.45
CA LEU A 471 -28.81 -0.88 0.37
C LEU A 471 -28.99 -0.16 1.71
N PHE A 472 -27.90 0.19 2.39
CA PHE A 472 -27.99 0.92 3.66
C PHE A 472 -28.62 2.31 3.47
N LEU A 473 -28.23 3.05 2.42
CA LEU A 473 -28.81 4.36 2.11
C LEU A 473 -30.28 4.27 1.68
N SER A 474 -30.71 3.16 1.09
CA SER A 474 -32.13 2.92 0.77
C SER A 474 -32.98 2.73 2.03
N TRP A 475 -32.39 2.22 3.11
CA TRP A 475 -33.07 2.04 4.39
C TRP A 475 -33.11 3.32 5.22
N LYS A 476 -32.03 4.11 5.18
CA LYS A 476 -31.89 5.38 5.92
C LYS A 476 -31.17 6.41 5.04
N PRO A 477 -31.90 7.20 4.22
CA PRO A 477 -31.30 8.13 3.25
C PRO A 477 -30.43 9.22 3.88
N THR A 478 -30.73 9.59 5.12
CA THR A 478 -30.02 10.61 5.92
C THR A 478 -28.80 10.05 6.66
N MET A 479 -28.46 8.78 6.47
CA MET A 479 -27.32 8.15 7.15
C MET A 479 -25.99 8.81 6.72
N ARG A 480 -25.16 9.14 7.70
CA ARG A 480 -23.76 9.52 7.49
C ARG A 480 -22.94 8.26 7.21
N LEU A 481 -22.80 7.94 5.92
CA LEU A 481 -22.06 6.79 5.44
C LEU A 481 -20.66 7.19 4.96
N PHE A 482 -19.65 6.57 5.56
CA PHE A 482 -18.27 6.59 5.09
C PHE A 482 -18.00 5.22 4.50
N ALA A 483 -18.13 5.07 3.18
CA ALA A 483 -17.96 3.79 2.53
C ALA A 483 -16.82 3.83 1.52
N GLU A 484 -15.82 2.99 1.72
CA GLU A 484 -14.89 2.63 0.65
C GLU A 484 -15.47 1.41 -0.06
N THR A 485 -15.74 1.56 -1.35
CA THR A 485 -16.36 0.51 -2.16
C THR A 485 -15.38 0.07 -3.25
N SER A 486 -15.67 -1.07 -3.87
CA SER A 486 -14.67 -1.70 -4.73
C SER A 486 -14.31 -0.89 -6.00
N GLY A 487 -13.38 -1.42 -6.78
CA GLY A 487 -12.86 -0.78 -7.99
C GLY A 487 -12.77 -1.73 -9.18
N LYS A 488 -12.88 -1.18 -10.39
CA LYS A 488 -12.56 -1.88 -11.64
C LYS A 488 -11.25 -1.34 -12.21
N ASN A 489 -10.16 -1.69 -11.55
CA ASN A 489 -8.87 -1.04 -11.77
C ASN A 489 -8.16 -1.57 -13.00
N SER A 490 -7.33 -0.69 -13.59
CA SER A 490 -6.54 -0.98 -14.78
C SER A 490 -5.11 -0.49 -14.67
N MET A 491 -4.21 -1.21 -15.33
CA MET A 491 -2.84 -0.78 -15.61
C MET A 491 -2.69 -0.51 -17.11
N ILE A 492 -2.31 0.71 -17.46
CA ILE A 492 -1.96 1.10 -18.83
C ILE A 492 -0.48 0.80 -19.07
N ILE A 493 -0.16 0.12 -20.17
CA ILE A 493 1.22 -0.20 -20.56
C ILE A 493 1.44 0.30 -21.98
N THR A 494 2.33 1.29 -22.14
CA THR A 494 2.59 1.97 -23.42
C THR A 494 3.80 1.38 -24.13
N ALA A 495 4.02 1.74 -25.40
CA ALA A 495 5.18 1.33 -26.17
C ALA A 495 6.51 1.68 -25.47
N MET A 496 6.53 2.74 -24.66
CA MET A 496 7.70 3.29 -23.95
C MET A 496 7.97 2.65 -22.57
N SER A 497 7.29 1.55 -22.25
CA SER A 497 7.46 0.87 -20.96
C SER A 497 8.71 -0.01 -20.91
N ASP A 498 9.20 -0.24 -19.68
CA ASP A 498 9.96 -1.45 -19.39
C ASP A 498 9.00 -2.65 -19.37
N ARG A 499 9.22 -3.62 -20.26
CA ARG A 499 8.35 -4.81 -20.40
C ARG A 499 8.43 -5.73 -19.18
N ASP A 500 9.64 -6.00 -18.70
CA ASP A 500 9.87 -6.94 -17.61
C ASP A 500 9.26 -6.40 -16.31
N GLN A 501 9.50 -5.12 -16.02
CA GLN A 501 8.96 -4.46 -14.84
C GLN A 501 7.43 -4.35 -14.92
N ALA A 502 6.87 -4.00 -16.09
CA ALA A 502 5.43 -3.94 -16.28
C ALA A 502 4.75 -5.31 -16.10
N VAL A 503 5.34 -6.39 -16.62
CA VAL A 503 4.82 -7.76 -16.39
C VAL A 503 4.86 -8.12 -14.91
N LYS A 504 5.99 -7.90 -14.24
CA LYS A 504 6.15 -8.17 -12.81
C LYS A 504 5.07 -7.47 -11.97
N ASP A 505 4.89 -6.18 -12.20
CA ASP A 505 3.95 -5.36 -11.44
C ASP A 505 2.49 -5.67 -11.78
N LEU A 506 2.18 -5.97 -13.04
CA LEU A 506 0.85 -6.41 -13.48
C LEU A 506 0.45 -7.74 -12.84
N VAL A 507 1.32 -8.75 -12.89
CA VAL A 507 1.07 -10.08 -12.31
C VAL A 507 0.88 -9.98 -10.80
N LYS A 508 1.75 -9.25 -10.10
CA LYS A 508 1.61 -9.00 -8.65
C LYS A 508 0.30 -8.30 -8.32
N SER A 509 -0.08 -7.29 -9.11
CA SER A 509 -1.30 -6.49 -8.87
C SER A 509 -2.59 -7.22 -9.25
N ALA A 510 -2.55 -8.16 -10.20
CA ALA A 510 -3.72 -8.91 -10.64
C ALA A 510 -4.00 -10.14 -9.76
N PHE A 511 -2.96 -10.84 -9.31
CA PHE A 511 -3.11 -12.17 -8.67
C PHE A 511 -2.70 -12.20 -7.19
N GLY A 512 -2.09 -11.14 -6.66
CA GLY A 512 -1.84 -11.01 -5.23
C GLY A 512 -3.14 -11.13 -4.42
N HIS A 513 -3.14 -11.94 -3.38
CA HIS A 513 -4.33 -12.34 -2.63
C HIS A 513 -5.45 -12.95 -3.51
N ALA A 514 -5.07 -13.72 -4.55
CA ALA A 514 -5.97 -14.26 -5.57
C ALA A 514 -6.86 -13.21 -6.26
N GLY A 515 -6.38 -11.97 -6.37
CA GLY A 515 -7.14 -10.87 -6.97
C GLY A 515 -8.30 -10.36 -6.09
N GLN A 516 -8.40 -10.79 -4.83
CA GLN A 516 -9.45 -10.37 -3.88
C GLN A 516 -9.09 -9.04 -3.20
N LYS A 517 -8.68 -8.06 -3.98
CA LYS A 517 -8.39 -6.71 -3.49
C LYS A 517 -9.26 -5.72 -4.25
N CYS A 518 -9.82 -4.76 -3.52
CA CYS A 518 -10.50 -3.62 -4.15
C CYS A 518 -9.57 -2.87 -5.11
N SER A 519 -8.25 -2.91 -4.88
CA SER A 519 -7.19 -2.31 -5.70
C SER A 519 -6.58 -3.22 -6.78
N ALA A 520 -7.02 -4.48 -6.91
CA ALA A 520 -6.45 -5.43 -7.85
C ALA A 520 -6.57 -4.92 -9.30
N SER A 521 -5.49 -5.04 -10.07
CA SER A 521 -5.47 -4.70 -11.50
C SER A 521 -6.12 -5.82 -12.30
N SER A 522 -7.45 -5.79 -12.40
CA SER A 522 -8.21 -6.79 -13.17
C SER A 522 -8.19 -6.56 -14.69
N LEU A 523 -7.70 -5.40 -15.13
CA LEU A 523 -7.54 -5.02 -16.54
C LEU A 523 -6.10 -4.57 -16.83
N ALA A 524 -5.55 -5.01 -17.96
CA ALA A 524 -4.38 -4.38 -18.57
C ALA A 524 -4.82 -3.75 -19.89
N ILE A 525 -4.59 -2.45 -20.03
CA ILE A 525 -4.89 -1.71 -21.25
C ILE A 525 -3.57 -1.47 -21.96
N LEU A 526 -3.34 -2.22 -23.01
CA LEU A 526 -2.07 -2.29 -23.71
C LEU A 526 -2.17 -1.44 -24.97
N GLU A 527 -1.19 -0.56 -25.18
CA GLU A 527 -1.04 0.11 -26.47
C GLU A 527 -0.79 -0.93 -27.59
N ALA A 528 -1.17 -0.59 -28.81
CA ALA A 528 -1.23 -1.51 -29.95
C ALA A 528 0.05 -2.35 -30.10
N GLU A 529 1.22 -1.71 -30.05
CA GLU A 529 2.52 -2.37 -30.17
C GLU A 529 2.78 -3.38 -29.05
N VAL A 530 2.33 -3.09 -27.82
CA VAL A 530 2.48 -3.98 -26.66
C VAL A 530 1.51 -5.15 -26.74
N TYR A 531 0.27 -4.88 -27.15
CA TYR A 531 -0.76 -5.90 -27.30
C TYR A 531 -0.41 -6.91 -28.40
N GLU A 532 0.22 -6.45 -29.48
CA GLU A 532 0.60 -7.27 -30.63
C GLU A 532 1.96 -7.99 -30.43
N ASP A 533 2.75 -7.57 -29.43
CA ASP A 533 4.03 -8.17 -29.09
C ASP A 533 3.89 -9.57 -28.46
N GLN A 534 4.25 -10.58 -29.25
CA GLN A 534 4.22 -11.98 -28.83
C GLN A 534 5.23 -12.29 -27.71
N ALA A 535 6.34 -11.55 -27.58
CA ALA A 535 7.28 -11.74 -26.49
C ALA A 535 6.66 -11.28 -25.17
N PHE A 536 6.03 -10.10 -25.15
CA PHE A 536 5.30 -9.60 -24.00
C PHE A 536 4.19 -10.56 -23.55
N LEU A 537 3.33 -11.01 -24.47
CA LEU A 537 2.25 -11.95 -24.14
C LEU A 537 2.77 -13.29 -23.61
N ARG A 538 3.86 -13.82 -24.18
CA ARG A 538 4.50 -15.04 -23.67
C ARG A 538 5.05 -14.85 -22.26
N GLN A 539 5.74 -13.75 -22.00
CA GLN A 539 6.31 -13.46 -20.69
C GLN A 539 5.23 -13.24 -19.63
N LEU A 540 4.17 -12.51 -19.96
CA LEU A 540 3.03 -12.32 -19.07
C LEU A 540 2.37 -13.67 -18.71
N LYS A 541 2.17 -14.53 -19.71
CA LYS A 541 1.64 -15.87 -19.50
C LYS A 541 2.56 -16.70 -18.60
N ASP A 542 3.86 -16.76 -18.90
CA ASP A 542 4.86 -17.53 -18.15
C ASP A 542 4.94 -17.07 -16.69
N ALA A 543 5.02 -15.75 -16.46
CA ALA A 543 5.02 -15.17 -15.12
C ALA A 543 3.76 -15.56 -14.32
N ALA A 544 2.57 -15.51 -14.91
CA ALA A 544 1.33 -15.88 -14.24
C ALA A 544 1.18 -17.41 -14.03
N GLU A 545 1.60 -18.22 -15.02
CA GLU A 545 1.54 -19.70 -14.96
C GLU A 545 2.54 -20.27 -13.95
N SER A 546 3.63 -19.54 -13.67
CA SER A 546 4.65 -19.95 -12.69
C SER A 546 4.26 -19.76 -11.21
N LEU A 547 3.15 -19.06 -10.93
CA LEU A 547 2.71 -18.80 -9.56
C LEU A 547 2.23 -20.10 -8.87
N THR A 548 2.77 -20.38 -7.68
CA THR A 548 2.30 -21.49 -6.84
C THR A 548 0.91 -21.19 -6.29
N VAL A 549 -0.06 -22.04 -6.61
CA VAL A 549 -1.45 -21.94 -6.15
C VAL A 549 -1.71 -23.04 -5.13
N GLY A 550 -2.31 -22.72 -3.98
CA GLY A 550 -2.58 -23.73 -2.97
C GLY A 550 -3.11 -23.20 -1.65
N SER A 551 -3.00 -24.06 -0.62
CA SER A 551 -3.36 -23.72 0.76
C SER A 551 -2.47 -22.61 1.31
N ALA A 552 -3.07 -21.67 2.04
CA ALA A 552 -2.35 -20.59 2.72
C ALA A 552 -1.43 -21.10 3.85
N TRP A 553 -1.67 -22.31 4.36
CA TRP A 553 -0.81 -22.99 5.34
C TRP A 553 0.53 -23.46 4.75
N ASN A 554 0.63 -23.56 3.42
CA ASN A 554 1.91 -23.79 2.74
C ASN A 554 2.61 -22.45 2.46
N LEU A 555 3.78 -22.25 3.06
CA LEU A 555 4.59 -21.04 2.91
C LEU A 555 5.09 -20.78 1.48
N GLU A 556 5.06 -21.78 0.59
CA GLU A 556 5.42 -21.62 -0.83
C GLU A 556 4.26 -21.07 -1.69
N THR A 557 3.04 -21.04 -1.15
CA THR A 557 1.85 -20.56 -1.86
C THR A 557 1.94 -19.04 -2.11
N VAL A 558 1.71 -18.64 -3.36
CA VAL A 558 1.64 -17.23 -3.78
C VAL A 558 0.19 -16.82 -4.06
N VAL A 559 -0.58 -17.69 -4.73
CA VAL A 559 -2.01 -17.48 -5.00
C VAL A 559 -2.81 -18.36 -4.05
N ASN A 560 -3.41 -17.73 -3.04
CA ASN A 560 -4.21 -18.41 -2.03
C ASN A 560 -5.64 -18.76 -2.51
N PRO A 561 -6.44 -19.49 -1.71
CA PRO A 561 -7.83 -19.76 -2.04
C PRO A 561 -8.67 -18.47 -2.07
N VAL A 562 -9.70 -18.42 -2.92
CA VAL A 562 -10.76 -17.42 -2.80
C VAL A 562 -11.60 -17.70 -1.55
N ILE A 563 -12.25 -16.68 -0.99
CA ILE A 563 -12.93 -16.79 0.32
C ILE A 563 -14.06 -17.83 0.29
N HIS A 564 -14.80 -17.88 -0.83
CA HIS A 564 -15.92 -18.77 -1.08
C HIS A 564 -15.76 -19.42 -2.44
N ALA A 565 -16.40 -20.57 -2.63
CA ALA A 565 -16.46 -21.22 -3.94
C ALA A 565 -17.01 -20.22 -4.97
N PRO A 566 -16.39 -20.07 -6.17
CA PRO A 566 -16.84 -19.10 -7.14
C PRO A 566 -18.29 -19.28 -7.57
N GLU A 567 -19.07 -18.20 -7.44
CA GLU A 567 -20.45 -18.11 -7.91
C GLU A 567 -20.67 -16.83 -8.75
N GLY A 568 -21.80 -16.75 -9.45
CA GLY A 568 -22.26 -15.56 -10.16
C GLY A 568 -21.19 -14.91 -11.05
N LYS A 569 -20.84 -13.65 -10.73
CA LYS A 569 -19.88 -12.84 -11.49
C LYS A 569 -18.48 -13.44 -11.55
N LEU A 570 -18.01 -14.06 -10.46
CA LEU A 570 -16.67 -14.67 -10.40
C LEU A 570 -16.64 -16.00 -11.17
N GLN A 571 -17.65 -16.86 -10.98
CA GLN A 571 -17.75 -18.12 -11.72
C GLN A 571 -17.77 -17.87 -13.23
N ARG A 572 -18.58 -16.89 -13.69
CA ARG A 572 -18.62 -16.49 -15.09
C ARG A 572 -17.24 -16.03 -15.57
N ALA A 573 -16.57 -15.17 -14.80
CA ALA A 573 -15.26 -14.65 -15.17
C ALA A 573 -14.19 -15.75 -15.31
N LEU A 574 -14.25 -16.79 -14.48
CA LEU A 574 -13.32 -17.93 -14.51
C LEU A 574 -13.63 -18.92 -15.63
N THR A 575 -14.89 -19.10 -16.01
CA THR A 575 -15.30 -20.25 -16.85
C THR A 575 -15.80 -19.89 -18.24
N GLN A 576 -16.16 -18.62 -18.49
CA GLN A 576 -16.79 -18.19 -19.73
C GLN A 576 -15.99 -17.08 -20.42
N LEU A 577 -16.06 -17.04 -21.75
CA LEU A 577 -15.49 -16.00 -22.62
C LEU A 577 -16.61 -15.30 -23.37
N ASP A 578 -16.56 -13.98 -23.48
CA ASP A 578 -17.45 -13.23 -24.35
C ASP A 578 -17.00 -13.35 -25.83
N ALA A 579 -17.86 -12.93 -26.77
CA ALA A 579 -17.55 -13.04 -28.20
C ALA A 579 -16.27 -12.26 -28.58
N GLY A 580 -15.34 -12.95 -29.22
CA GLY A 580 -14.04 -12.39 -29.62
C GLY A 580 -12.96 -12.48 -28.54
N GLU A 581 -13.29 -12.99 -27.34
CA GLU A 581 -12.29 -13.31 -26.33
C GLU A 581 -11.69 -14.71 -26.53
N SER A 582 -10.45 -14.89 -26.07
CA SER A 582 -9.79 -16.19 -25.94
C SER A 582 -8.96 -16.25 -24.66
N TRP A 583 -8.61 -17.44 -24.18
CA TRP A 583 -7.69 -17.59 -23.05
C TRP A 583 -6.24 -17.47 -23.52
N LEU A 584 -5.49 -16.50 -22.99
CA LEU A 584 -4.02 -16.56 -23.00
C LEU A 584 -3.53 -17.56 -21.94
N LEU A 585 -4.19 -17.55 -20.77
CA LEU A 585 -4.04 -18.54 -19.71
C LEU A 585 -5.42 -18.90 -19.19
N GLN A 586 -5.82 -20.17 -19.29
CA GLN A 586 -7.12 -20.60 -18.81
C GLN A 586 -7.04 -20.97 -17.32
N PRO A 587 -7.88 -20.38 -16.45
CA PRO A 587 -7.88 -20.71 -15.03
C PRO A 587 -8.42 -22.13 -14.80
N LYS A 588 -7.94 -22.79 -13.75
CA LYS A 588 -8.32 -24.16 -13.36
C LYS A 588 -8.48 -24.24 -11.86
N MET A 589 -9.49 -24.98 -11.41
CA MET A 589 -9.58 -25.41 -10.02
C MET A 589 -8.41 -26.34 -9.70
N VAL A 590 -7.76 -26.14 -8.55
CA VAL A 590 -6.55 -26.87 -8.15
C VAL A 590 -6.89 -27.86 -7.02
N GLY A 591 -6.62 -29.15 -7.27
CA GLY A 591 -6.92 -30.23 -6.33
C GLY A 591 -8.43 -30.40 -6.10
N ASP A 592 -8.82 -30.77 -4.87
CA ASP A 592 -10.21 -31.00 -4.46
C ASP A 592 -10.82 -29.81 -3.69
N ASN A 593 -10.08 -28.70 -3.57
CA ASN A 593 -10.57 -27.50 -2.88
C ASN A 593 -11.29 -26.58 -3.90
N PRO A 594 -12.62 -26.40 -3.82
CA PRO A 594 -13.39 -25.55 -4.75
C PRO A 594 -13.01 -24.06 -4.70
N ASN A 595 -12.30 -23.65 -3.65
CA ASN A 595 -11.83 -22.28 -3.44
C ASN A 595 -10.45 -22.03 -4.07
N CYS A 596 -9.70 -23.07 -4.45
CA CYS A 596 -8.37 -22.91 -5.05
C CYS A 596 -8.45 -22.82 -6.58
N TRP A 597 -8.13 -21.67 -7.16
CA TRP A 597 -8.13 -21.44 -8.60
C TRP A 597 -6.82 -20.85 -9.09
N SER A 598 -6.29 -21.40 -10.19
CA SER A 598 -5.13 -20.83 -10.86
C SER A 598 -5.46 -19.49 -11.54
N PRO A 599 -4.46 -18.63 -11.76
CA PRO A 599 -4.62 -17.40 -12.56
C PRO A 599 -5.26 -17.65 -13.93
N GLY A 600 -6.12 -16.73 -14.35
CA GLY A 600 -6.71 -16.68 -15.69
C GLY A 600 -6.39 -15.36 -16.39
N ILE A 601 -6.10 -15.41 -17.69
CA ILE A 601 -5.83 -14.23 -18.53
C ILE A 601 -6.67 -14.31 -19.81
N LYS A 602 -7.62 -13.37 -19.93
CA LYS A 602 -8.46 -13.17 -21.11
C LYS A 602 -7.77 -12.25 -22.11
N LEU A 603 -7.67 -12.68 -23.36
CA LEU A 603 -7.25 -11.86 -24.49
C LEU A 603 -8.47 -11.39 -25.26
N GLY A 604 -8.50 -10.13 -25.67
CA GLY A 604 -9.53 -9.61 -26.59
C GLY A 604 -10.73 -8.98 -25.91
N VAL A 605 -10.63 -8.69 -24.61
CA VAL A 605 -11.65 -7.97 -23.84
C VAL A 605 -11.96 -6.65 -24.53
N LYS A 606 -13.25 -6.37 -24.77
CA LYS A 606 -13.69 -5.15 -25.46
C LYS A 606 -14.12 -4.07 -24.48
N PRO A 607 -13.84 -2.77 -24.75
CA PRO A 607 -14.45 -1.68 -24.02
C PRO A 607 -15.98 -1.82 -24.03
N GLY A 608 -16.60 -1.66 -22.86
CA GLY A 608 -18.05 -1.82 -22.66
C GLY A 608 -18.54 -3.28 -22.53
N SER A 609 -17.68 -4.28 -22.65
CA SER A 609 -18.03 -5.69 -22.40
C SER A 609 -18.34 -5.96 -20.92
N PHE A 610 -18.89 -7.15 -20.63
CA PHE A 610 -19.15 -7.58 -19.26
C PHE A 610 -17.88 -7.52 -18.41
N PHE A 611 -16.77 -8.10 -18.89
CA PHE A 611 -15.54 -8.14 -18.11
C PHE A 611 -14.88 -6.76 -17.97
N HIS A 612 -15.10 -5.82 -18.91
CA HIS A 612 -14.66 -4.43 -18.75
C HIS A 612 -15.43 -3.71 -17.64
N GLN A 613 -16.75 -3.90 -17.56
CA GLN A 613 -17.61 -3.13 -16.66
C GLN A 613 -17.86 -3.79 -15.30
N THR A 614 -17.63 -5.10 -15.17
CA THR A 614 -17.96 -5.85 -13.96
C THR A 614 -16.71 -6.20 -13.15
N GLU A 615 -16.73 -5.84 -11.88
CA GLU A 615 -15.71 -6.26 -10.91
C GLU A 615 -16.00 -7.68 -10.43
N CYS A 616 -15.07 -8.62 -10.68
CA CYS A 616 -15.27 -10.05 -10.44
C CYS A 616 -14.62 -10.57 -9.14
N PHE A 617 -13.69 -9.82 -8.55
CA PHE A 617 -13.05 -10.11 -7.26
C PHE A 617 -12.41 -11.51 -7.14
N GLY A 618 -11.55 -11.85 -8.10
CA GLY A 618 -10.80 -13.11 -8.11
C GLY A 618 -9.67 -13.11 -9.13
N PRO A 619 -8.99 -14.25 -9.35
CA PRO A 619 -7.69 -14.29 -10.02
C PRO A 619 -7.83 -14.29 -11.56
N VAL A 620 -8.48 -13.26 -12.11
CA VAL A 620 -8.72 -13.11 -13.56
C VAL A 620 -8.27 -11.72 -14.04
N LEU A 621 -7.41 -11.71 -15.05
CA LEU A 621 -6.92 -10.52 -15.75
C LEU A 621 -7.52 -10.45 -17.17
N GLY A 622 -7.93 -9.26 -17.60
CA GLY A 622 -8.41 -9.00 -18.96
C GLY A 622 -7.50 -8.05 -19.73
N LEU A 623 -7.11 -8.43 -20.95
CA LEU A 623 -6.26 -7.62 -21.83
C LEU A 623 -7.12 -6.88 -22.86
N ILE A 624 -7.07 -5.55 -22.81
CA ILE A 624 -7.73 -4.65 -23.75
C ILE A 624 -6.67 -3.98 -24.63
N ARG A 625 -6.89 -3.97 -25.93
CA ARG A 625 -6.05 -3.22 -26.88
C ARG A 625 -6.52 -1.76 -26.95
N ALA A 626 -5.59 -0.82 -26.84
CA ALA A 626 -5.78 0.60 -27.12
C ALA A 626 -4.91 1.02 -28.31
N ASP A 627 -5.34 2.06 -29.03
CA ASP A 627 -4.60 2.53 -30.22
C ASP A 627 -3.44 3.48 -29.87
N ASN A 628 -3.52 4.14 -28.71
CA ASN A 628 -2.54 5.07 -28.16
C ASN A 628 -2.91 5.38 -26.70
N LEU A 629 -2.06 6.17 -26.02
CA LEU A 629 -2.27 6.58 -24.64
C LEU A 629 -3.62 7.29 -24.40
N GLU A 630 -4.04 8.23 -25.25
CA GLU A 630 -5.32 8.92 -25.10
C GLU A 630 -6.51 7.96 -25.14
N HIS A 631 -6.49 7.00 -26.07
CA HIS A 631 -7.49 5.95 -26.14
C HIS A 631 -7.43 5.08 -24.88
N ALA A 632 -6.24 4.70 -24.41
CA ALA A 632 -6.07 3.90 -23.20
C ALA A 632 -6.65 4.59 -21.94
N ILE A 633 -6.37 5.89 -21.76
CA ILE A 633 -6.93 6.70 -20.66
C ILE A 633 -8.45 6.76 -20.76
N LYS A 634 -9.00 6.92 -21.97
CA LYS A 634 -10.45 6.93 -22.18
C LYS A 634 -11.08 5.60 -21.75
N ILE A 635 -10.49 4.47 -22.13
CA ILE A 635 -10.96 3.14 -21.72
C ILE A 635 -10.89 3.02 -20.19
N ALA A 636 -9.76 3.36 -19.57
CA ALA A 636 -9.56 3.27 -18.12
C ALA A 636 -10.58 4.09 -17.34
N ASN A 637 -10.95 5.28 -17.84
CA ASN A 637 -11.94 6.15 -17.20
C ASN A 637 -13.39 5.75 -17.48
N ASP A 638 -13.66 4.93 -18.51
CA ASP A 638 -15.00 4.52 -18.94
C ASP A 638 -15.51 3.27 -18.19
N VAL A 639 -15.24 3.25 -16.89
CA VAL A 639 -15.85 2.37 -15.89
C VAL A 639 -16.51 3.25 -14.83
N ASP A 640 -17.49 2.70 -14.11
CA ASP A 640 -18.22 3.45 -13.08
C ASP A 640 -17.40 3.68 -11.79
N TYR A 641 -16.23 3.06 -11.70
CA TYR A 641 -15.31 3.09 -10.56
C TYR A 641 -14.11 4.02 -10.79
N GLY A 642 -13.44 4.40 -9.71
CA GLY A 642 -12.27 5.29 -9.76
C GLY A 642 -11.34 5.08 -8.56
N LEU A 643 -11.01 3.84 -8.23
CA LEU A 643 -10.21 3.50 -7.05
C LEU A 643 -8.71 3.57 -7.34
N THR A 644 -8.14 2.56 -8.01
CA THR A 644 -6.72 2.55 -8.40
C THR A 644 -6.53 2.55 -9.92
N SER A 645 -5.44 3.14 -10.39
CA SER A 645 -4.98 2.99 -11.78
C SER A 645 -3.46 3.07 -11.86
N GLY A 646 -2.88 2.30 -12.78
CA GLY A 646 -1.44 2.25 -13.03
C GLY A 646 -1.05 2.72 -14.43
N LEU A 647 0.16 3.27 -14.57
CA LEU A 647 0.83 3.54 -15.83
C LEU A 647 2.24 2.94 -15.80
N HIS A 648 2.59 2.16 -16.82
CA HIS A 648 3.98 1.85 -17.15
C HIS A 648 4.40 2.58 -18.43
N SER A 649 5.25 3.57 -18.26
CA SER A 649 5.89 4.35 -19.33
C SER A 649 7.15 5.02 -18.78
N LEU A 650 8.24 5.02 -19.55
CA LEU A 650 9.46 5.76 -19.24
C LEU A 650 9.49 7.16 -19.90
N ASP A 651 8.41 7.57 -20.58
CA ASP A 651 8.32 8.87 -21.24
C ASP A 651 7.60 9.90 -20.35
N ASP A 652 8.33 10.94 -19.94
CA ASP A 652 7.80 12.00 -19.08
C ASP A 652 6.59 12.74 -19.67
N ARG A 653 6.47 12.79 -21.00
CA ARG A 653 5.35 13.44 -21.69
C ARG A 653 4.09 12.60 -21.55
N GLU A 654 4.22 11.28 -21.69
CA GLU A 654 3.12 10.32 -21.46
C GLU A 654 2.67 10.36 -20.00
N ILE A 655 3.64 10.36 -19.07
CA ILE A 655 3.38 10.48 -17.63
C ILE A 655 2.61 11.78 -17.35
N ALA A 656 3.04 12.92 -17.88
CA ALA A 656 2.37 14.20 -17.66
C ALA A 656 0.91 14.20 -18.17
N ILE A 657 0.67 13.63 -19.36
CA ILE A 657 -0.68 13.51 -19.94
C ILE A 657 -1.57 12.64 -19.06
N TRP A 658 -1.05 11.48 -18.64
CA TRP A 658 -1.79 10.54 -17.80
C TRP A 658 -2.10 11.13 -16.42
N ARG A 659 -1.11 11.74 -15.76
CA ARG A 659 -1.26 12.39 -14.44
C ARG A 659 -2.39 13.44 -14.42
N GLU A 660 -2.62 14.13 -15.53
CA GLU A 660 -3.66 15.17 -15.62
C GLU A 660 -5.05 14.60 -15.94
N LYS A 661 -5.13 13.51 -16.72
CA LYS A 661 -6.39 13.02 -17.30
C LYS A 661 -6.97 11.78 -16.60
N ILE A 662 -6.19 11.01 -15.85
CA ILE A 662 -6.68 9.79 -15.19
C ILE A 662 -7.66 10.13 -14.05
N GLU A 663 -8.77 9.39 -13.96
CA GLU A 663 -9.82 9.58 -12.96
C GLU A 663 -9.83 8.45 -11.91
N ALA A 664 -8.78 8.40 -11.10
CA ALA A 664 -8.63 7.45 -9.99
C ALA A 664 -8.15 8.14 -8.72
N GLY A 665 -8.60 7.68 -7.56
CA GLY A 665 -8.18 8.20 -6.27
C GLY A 665 -6.73 7.85 -5.91
N ASN A 666 -6.24 6.68 -6.30
CA ASN A 666 -4.86 6.24 -6.12
C ASN A 666 -4.23 5.93 -7.49
N ALA A 667 -3.17 6.65 -7.82
CA ALA A 667 -2.48 6.59 -9.11
C ALA A 667 -1.04 6.08 -8.92
N TYR A 668 -0.59 5.15 -9.76
CA TYR A 668 0.72 4.51 -9.63
C TYR A 668 1.48 4.54 -10.96
N ILE A 669 2.75 4.95 -10.94
CA ILE A 669 3.59 5.07 -12.14
C ILE A 669 4.84 4.19 -11.98
N ASN A 670 5.04 3.30 -12.96
CA ASN A 670 6.16 2.35 -13.05
C ASN A 670 6.30 1.41 -11.84
N ARG A 671 5.17 0.98 -11.28
CA ARG A 671 5.05 0.08 -10.13
C ARG A 671 3.69 -0.60 -10.08
N GLY A 672 3.53 -1.58 -9.19
CA GLY A 672 2.25 -2.20 -8.89
C GLY A 672 1.20 -1.24 -8.28
N THR A 673 -0.08 -1.59 -8.41
CA THR A 673 -1.23 -0.74 -8.02
C THR A 673 -1.89 -1.14 -6.69
N THR A 674 -1.23 -2.01 -5.92
CA THR A 674 -1.74 -2.55 -4.64
C THR A 674 -0.70 -2.38 -3.53
N GLY A 675 -1.11 -2.57 -2.28
CA GLY A 675 -0.24 -2.38 -1.12
C GLY A 675 0.00 -0.89 -0.83
N ALA A 676 -1.09 -0.13 -0.75
CA ALA A 676 -1.01 1.25 -0.30
C ALA A 676 -0.56 1.28 1.16
N ILE A 677 0.39 2.16 1.47
CA ILE A 677 0.95 2.34 2.81
C ILE A 677 0.37 3.63 3.39
N VAL A 678 -0.05 3.59 4.65
CA VAL A 678 -0.61 4.75 5.38
C VAL A 678 0.32 5.96 5.27
N GLN A 679 -0.25 7.16 5.14
CA GLN A 679 0.44 8.43 4.85
C GLN A 679 1.13 8.52 3.48
N ARG A 680 1.85 7.47 3.04
CA ARG A 680 2.54 7.47 1.73
C ARG A 680 1.53 7.49 0.59
N GLN A 681 0.54 6.60 0.63
CA GLN A 681 -0.53 6.53 -0.36
C GLN A 681 -1.91 6.48 0.31
N PRO A 682 -2.38 7.58 0.93
CA PRO A 682 -3.73 7.63 1.51
C PRO A 682 -4.76 7.02 0.55
N PHE A 683 -5.53 6.07 1.06
CA PHE A 683 -6.28 5.15 0.23
C PHE A 683 -7.75 5.52 0.18
N GLY A 684 -8.29 5.58 -1.03
CA GLY A 684 -9.72 5.76 -1.26
C GLY A 684 -10.05 6.20 -2.68
N GLY A 685 -11.27 5.94 -3.12
CA GLY A 685 -11.66 6.08 -4.52
C GLY A 685 -12.43 7.35 -4.89
N TRP A 686 -12.74 7.48 -6.17
CA TRP A 686 -13.72 8.41 -6.73
C TRP A 686 -14.91 7.62 -7.32
N LYS A 687 -15.94 8.34 -7.81
CA LYS A 687 -17.11 7.74 -8.48
C LYS A 687 -17.78 6.68 -7.57
N GLN A 688 -18.13 5.50 -8.08
CA GLN A 688 -18.73 4.42 -7.29
C GLN A 688 -17.78 3.73 -6.30
N SER A 689 -16.52 4.14 -6.21
CA SER A 689 -15.55 3.55 -5.29
C SER A 689 -15.52 4.22 -3.91
N ALA A 690 -16.29 5.30 -3.70
CA ALA A 690 -16.36 5.94 -2.38
C ALA A 690 -17.71 6.63 -2.11
N PHE A 691 -18.14 6.58 -0.85
CA PHE A 691 -19.13 7.45 -0.23
C PHE A 691 -18.45 8.19 0.92
N GLY A 692 -18.52 9.52 0.88
CA GLY A 692 -17.64 10.38 1.67
C GLY A 692 -16.57 11.05 0.79
N TYR A 693 -15.62 11.75 1.41
CA TYR A 693 -14.68 12.60 0.67
C TYR A 693 -13.25 12.64 1.23
N ALA A 694 -12.92 11.80 2.21
CA ALA A 694 -11.58 11.71 2.80
C ALA A 694 -11.04 10.29 2.70
N LYS A 695 -9.76 10.16 2.37
CA LYS A 695 -9.06 8.88 2.23
C LYS A 695 -8.61 8.32 3.57
N ALA A 696 -8.79 7.03 3.78
CA ALA A 696 -8.21 6.32 4.91
C ALA A 696 -6.68 6.47 4.91
N GLY A 697 -6.09 6.68 6.09
CA GLY A 697 -4.66 6.89 6.26
C GLY A 697 -4.18 8.24 5.72
N GLY A 698 -5.12 9.15 5.43
CA GLY A 698 -4.87 10.52 5.01
C GLY A 698 -5.24 11.55 6.07
N PRO A 699 -4.83 12.81 5.87
CA PRO A 699 -4.88 13.85 6.89
C PRO A 699 -6.30 14.34 7.25
N ASN A 700 -7.33 13.93 6.50
CA ASN A 700 -8.70 14.43 6.69
C ASN A 700 -9.67 13.37 7.21
N TYR A 701 -9.28 12.09 7.28
CA TYR A 701 -10.20 10.99 7.59
C TYR A 701 -10.79 11.12 9.00
N THR A 702 -9.93 11.15 10.02
CA THR A 702 -10.37 11.26 11.43
C THR A 702 -11.14 12.56 11.68
N LEU A 703 -10.73 13.67 11.03
CA LEU A 703 -11.40 14.98 11.14
C LEU A 703 -12.80 15.03 10.53
N SER A 704 -13.20 14.01 9.76
CA SER A 704 -14.53 13.89 9.16
C SER A 704 -15.53 13.15 10.05
N LEU A 705 -15.05 12.51 11.14
CA LEU A 705 -15.85 11.73 12.08
C LEU A 705 -16.40 12.58 13.23
N GLY A 706 -16.81 13.81 12.89
CA GLY A 706 -17.43 14.78 13.77
C GLY A 706 -17.91 16.02 12.99
N SER A 707 -18.42 17.02 13.72
CA SER A 707 -18.81 18.32 13.18
C SER A 707 -17.90 19.42 13.70
N TRP A 708 -17.71 20.44 12.86
CA TRP A 708 -16.93 21.63 13.16
C TRP A 708 -17.83 22.85 13.12
N GLU A 709 -17.67 23.76 14.08
CA GLU A 709 -18.40 25.02 14.13
C GLU A 709 -17.42 26.18 14.41
N ASP A 710 -17.77 27.39 14.00
CA ASP A 710 -16.97 28.57 14.33
C ASP A 710 -17.01 28.82 15.85
N ALA A 711 -15.85 29.02 16.48
CA ALA A 711 -15.80 29.30 17.92
C ALA A 711 -16.35 30.70 18.30
N SER A 712 -16.59 31.56 17.29
CA SER A 712 -17.13 32.91 17.46
C SER A 712 -17.82 33.38 16.17
N ASP A 713 -18.97 34.05 16.31
CA ASP A 713 -19.75 34.65 15.22
C ASP A 713 -19.17 35.99 14.70
N GLU A 714 -18.06 36.47 15.27
CA GLU A 714 -17.49 37.75 14.89
C GLU A 714 -16.83 37.72 13.51
N LYS A 715 -17.27 38.64 12.63
CA LYS A 715 -16.63 38.95 11.33
C LYS A 715 -16.40 37.70 10.45
N LEU A 716 -17.33 36.74 10.49
CA LEU A 716 -17.21 35.44 9.80
C LEU A 716 -16.78 35.56 8.33
N LEU A 717 -17.38 36.47 7.56
CA LEU A 717 -17.04 36.63 6.14
C LEU A 717 -15.60 37.13 5.92
N GLU A 718 -15.14 38.08 6.75
CA GLU A 718 -13.79 38.63 6.62
C GLU A 718 -12.72 37.62 7.09
N ARG A 719 -13.04 36.80 8.10
CA ARG A 719 -12.23 35.65 8.48
C ARG A 719 -12.17 34.62 7.35
N ALA A 720 -13.32 34.25 6.78
CA ALA A 720 -13.41 33.31 5.66
C ALA A 720 -12.57 33.76 4.46
N LYS A 721 -12.66 35.03 4.04
CA LYS A 721 -11.85 35.57 2.94
C LYS A 721 -10.36 35.34 3.14
N LYS A 722 -9.85 35.65 4.33
CA LYS A 722 -8.42 35.47 4.65
C LYS A 722 -8.04 34.00 4.77
N SER A 723 -8.82 33.23 5.52
CA SER A 723 -8.53 31.83 5.82
C SER A 723 -8.65 30.93 4.58
N TYR A 724 -9.65 31.14 3.72
CA TYR A 724 -9.82 30.34 2.51
C TYR A 724 -8.68 30.60 1.52
N GLN A 725 -8.32 31.87 1.32
CA GLN A 725 -7.18 32.21 0.47
C GLN A 725 -5.88 31.62 1.01
N HIS A 726 -5.65 31.76 2.33
CA HIS A 726 -4.47 31.18 2.97
C HIS A 726 -4.41 29.65 2.79
N ALA A 727 -5.48 28.93 3.10
CA ALA A 727 -5.54 27.47 2.96
C ALA A 727 -5.38 27.01 1.50
N TRP A 728 -5.87 27.79 0.54
CA TRP A 728 -5.58 27.54 -0.88
C TRP A 728 -4.09 27.68 -1.18
N ASP A 729 -3.46 28.79 -0.78
CA ASP A 729 -2.07 29.11 -1.10
C ASP A 729 -1.07 28.16 -0.43
N THR A 730 -1.39 27.64 0.77
CA THR A 730 -0.50 26.79 1.56
C THR A 730 -0.79 25.30 1.47
N HIS A 731 -2.03 24.90 1.17
CA HIS A 731 -2.45 23.50 1.30
C HIS A 731 -3.11 22.94 0.04
N PHE A 732 -4.25 23.47 -0.39
CA PHE A 732 -5.07 22.85 -1.44
C PHE A 732 -4.51 23.04 -2.86
N SER A 733 -3.68 24.06 -3.09
CA SER A 733 -3.00 24.27 -4.38
C SER A 733 -1.65 23.53 -4.50
N LYS A 734 -1.22 22.83 -3.44
CA LYS A 734 0.11 22.21 -3.34
C LYS A 734 0.02 20.68 -3.45
N GLU A 735 1.07 20.10 -4.00
CA GLU A 735 1.37 18.68 -3.90
C GLU A 735 2.24 18.46 -2.65
N HIS A 736 1.97 17.42 -1.87
CA HIS A 736 2.64 17.13 -0.59
C HIS A 736 3.23 15.72 -0.61
N ASP A 737 4.50 15.57 -0.24
CA ASP A 737 5.13 14.26 -0.04
C ASP A 737 5.79 14.24 1.34
N PRO A 738 5.02 14.00 2.42
CA PRO A 738 5.56 14.00 3.77
C PRO A 738 6.45 12.79 4.07
N SER A 739 6.50 11.80 3.17
CA SER A 739 7.19 10.53 3.41
C SER A 739 8.65 10.52 2.95
N GLU A 740 8.98 11.29 1.91
CA GLU A 740 10.33 11.49 1.38
C GLU A 740 11.13 10.18 1.19
N VAL A 741 10.48 9.13 0.67
CA VAL A 741 11.09 7.79 0.53
C VAL A 741 12.11 7.79 -0.62
N LEU A 742 13.33 7.33 -0.34
CA LEU A 742 14.38 7.23 -1.36
C LEU A 742 13.96 6.32 -2.52
N GLY A 743 13.94 6.88 -3.74
CA GLY A 743 13.56 6.15 -4.96
C GLY A 743 12.06 6.10 -5.24
N GLU A 744 11.24 6.77 -4.43
CA GLU A 744 9.78 6.77 -4.57
C GLU A 744 9.22 8.17 -4.24
N SER A 745 8.51 8.79 -5.18
CA SER A 745 7.72 9.99 -4.88
C SER A 745 6.29 9.59 -4.53
N ASN A 746 5.77 10.13 -3.43
CA ASN A 746 4.47 9.83 -2.82
C ASN A 746 3.64 11.09 -2.66
N VAL A 747 3.14 11.59 -3.77
CA VAL A 747 2.39 12.84 -3.81
C VAL A 747 0.96 12.63 -3.33
N PHE A 748 0.59 13.33 -2.26
CA PHE A 748 -0.79 13.61 -1.90
C PHE A 748 -1.19 15.00 -2.42
N ARG A 749 -2.33 15.08 -3.12
CA ARG A 749 -2.82 16.32 -3.72
C ARG A 749 -4.34 16.41 -3.75
N TYR A 750 -4.84 17.61 -4.03
CA TYR A 750 -6.25 17.89 -4.15
C TYR A 750 -6.61 18.20 -5.61
N ARG A 751 -7.62 17.51 -6.14
CA ARG A 751 -8.16 17.77 -7.48
C ARG A 751 -9.48 18.48 -7.35
N ARG A 752 -9.60 19.67 -7.95
CA ARG A 752 -10.85 20.45 -7.86
C ARG A 752 -12.01 19.70 -8.49
N ILE A 753 -13.17 19.78 -7.87
CA ILE A 753 -14.42 19.43 -8.56
C ILE A 753 -14.73 20.52 -9.60
N ARG A 754 -15.42 20.14 -10.67
CA ARG A 754 -15.79 21.05 -11.77
C ARG A 754 -17.04 21.85 -11.43
N ARG A 755 -18.05 21.21 -10.82
CA ARG A 755 -19.37 21.81 -10.60
C ARG A 755 -20.00 21.34 -9.29
N MET A 756 -20.64 22.26 -8.59
CA MET A 756 -21.42 21.98 -7.39
C MET A 756 -22.72 22.78 -7.38
N ILE A 757 -23.71 22.29 -6.64
CA ILE A 757 -24.97 23.01 -6.38
C ILE A 757 -25.00 23.43 -4.91
N LEU A 758 -25.44 24.66 -4.62
CA LEU A 758 -25.91 25.08 -3.30
C LEU A 758 -27.44 25.16 -3.35
N ARG A 759 -28.14 24.37 -2.54
CA ARG A 759 -29.59 24.49 -2.38
C ARG A 759 -29.89 25.50 -1.27
N VAL A 760 -30.67 26.53 -1.61
CA VAL A 760 -31.01 27.64 -0.72
C VAL A 760 -32.52 27.65 -0.49
N THR A 761 -32.90 27.60 0.77
CA THR A 761 -34.30 27.67 1.23
C THR A 761 -34.52 28.98 1.98
N ALA A 762 -35.76 29.23 2.43
CA ALA A 762 -36.08 30.39 3.26
C ALA A 762 -35.28 30.45 4.58
N ASN A 763 -34.73 29.33 5.04
CA ASN A 763 -33.97 29.24 6.30
C ASN A 763 -32.45 29.36 6.11
N THR A 764 -31.96 29.29 4.87
CA THR A 764 -30.52 29.42 4.59
C THR A 764 -30.04 30.83 4.92
N LYS A 765 -29.04 30.94 5.80
CA LYS A 765 -28.48 32.24 6.22
C LYS A 765 -27.71 32.89 5.07
N THR A 766 -27.90 34.20 4.85
CA THR A 766 -27.16 34.97 3.82
C THR A 766 -25.65 34.79 3.92
N ILE A 767 -25.11 34.75 5.15
CA ILE A 767 -23.68 34.58 5.40
C ILE A 767 -23.13 33.24 4.89
N ASP A 768 -23.94 32.18 4.94
CA ASP A 768 -23.52 30.84 4.48
C ASP A 768 -23.49 30.80 2.95
N ILE A 769 -24.45 31.46 2.29
CA ILE A 769 -24.46 31.62 0.84
C ILE A 769 -23.20 32.37 0.38
N GLU A 770 -22.86 33.48 1.05
CA GLU A 770 -21.67 34.28 0.74
C GLU A 770 -20.37 33.46 0.94
N ARG A 771 -20.28 32.66 2.00
CA ARG A 771 -19.11 31.80 2.28
C ARG A 771 -18.99 30.64 1.31
N VAL A 772 -20.07 29.94 0.98
CA VAL A 772 -20.03 28.85 -0.01
C VAL A 772 -19.64 29.38 -1.40
N ALA A 773 -20.18 30.53 -1.79
CA ALA A 773 -19.78 31.18 -3.03
C ALA A 773 -18.31 31.60 -3.04
N LEU A 774 -17.81 32.13 -1.93
CA LEU A 774 -16.40 32.46 -1.77
C LEU A 774 -15.51 31.22 -1.87
N GLY A 775 -15.88 30.10 -1.23
CA GLY A 775 -15.16 28.83 -1.34
C GLY A 775 -15.09 28.33 -2.78
N ALA A 776 -16.22 28.37 -3.49
CA ALA A 776 -16.29 28.03 -4.91
C ALA A 776 -15.41 28.94 -5.78
N GLN A 777 -15.40 30.25 -5.49
CA GLN A 777 -14.56 31.22 -6.18
C GLN A 777 -13.07 30.93 -5.96
N VAL A 778 -12.64 30.74 -4.71
CA VAL A 778 -11.23 30.45 -4.36
C VAL A 778 -10.76 29.14 -5.00
N ALA A 779 -11.59 28.09 -4.94
CA ALA A 779 -11.26 26.79 -5.52
C ALA A 779 -11.43 26.72 -7.07
N GLY A 780 -12.03 27.74 -7.69
CA GLY A 780 -12.33 27.76 -9.12
C GLY A 780 -13.41 26.76 -9.54
N VAL A 781 -14.38 26.48 -8.67
CA VAL A 781 -15.51 25.58 -8.90
C VAL A 781 -16.69 26.36 -9.49
N ALA A 782 -17.36 25.81 -10.51
CA ALA A 782 -18.60 26.40 -11.01
C ALA A 782 -19.76 26.10 -10.05
N LEU A 783 -20.37 27.15 -9.48
CA LEU A 783 -21.43 27.02 -8.49
C LEU A 783 -22.80 27.32 -9.12
N ARG A 784 -23.77 26.42 -8.94
CA ARG A 784 -25.19 26.72 -9.16
C ARG A 784 -25.85 27.00 -7.82
N ILE A 785 -26.46 28.18 -7.67
CA ILE A 785 -27.32 28.48 -6.54
C ILE A 785 -28.76 28.17 -6.95
N SER A 786 -29.34 27.15 -6.32
CA SER A 786 -30.70 26.68 -6.52
C SER A 786 -31.59 27.32 -5.46
N LEU A 787 -32.36 28.34 -5.84
CA LEU A 787 -33.27 29.07 -4.96
C LEU A 787 -34.65 28.42 -4.94
N GLU A 788 -35.16 28.14 -3.75
CA GLU A 788 -36.57 27.82 -3.56
C GLU A 788 -37.47 28.99 -4.02
N PRO A 789 -38.65 28.74 -4.63
CA PRO A 789 -39.57 29.80 -5.04
C PRO A 789 -39.92 30.73 -3.88
N GLY A 790 -39.78 32.05 -4.11
CA GLY A 790 -40.03 33.07 -3.09
C GLY A 790 -38.80 33.54 -2.33
N VAL A 791 -37.68 32.81 -2.39
CA VAL A 791 -36.38 33.23 -1.84
C VAL A 791 -35.67 34.17 -2.82
N LYS A 792 -35.06 35.25 -2.30
CA LYS A 792 -34.25 36.19 -3.08
C LYS A 792 -32.87 36.33 -2.47
N LEU A 793 -31.85 36.45 -3.32
CA LEU A 793 -30.51 36.81 -2.87
C LEU A 793 -30.49 38.30 -2.51
N GLU A 794 -30.06 38.62 -1.29
CA GLU A 794 -29.95 40.00 -0.81
C GLU A 794 -28.82 40.79 -1.49
N LYS A 795 -27.82 40.07 -2.01
CA LYS A 795 -26.66 40.65 -2.71
C LYS A 795 -26.29 39.85 -3.94
N SER A 796 -25.71 40.53 -4.93
CA SER A 796 -25.08 39.87 -6.08
C SER A 796 -23.87 39.06 -5.62
N VAL A 797 -23.82 37.81 -6.03
CA VAL A 797 -22.70 36.90 -5.77
C VAL A 797 -21.73 36.97 -6.95
N ASN A 798 -20.44 37.20 -6.68
CA ASN A 798 -19.40 37.29 -7.71
C ASN A 798 -18.87 35.90 -8.10
N GLY A 799 -18.25 35.79 -9.28
CA GLY A 799 -17.56 34.58 -9.74
C GLY A 799 -18.34 33.76 -10.77
N ASN A 800 -17.92 32.51 -11.00
CA ASN A 800 -18.58 31.56 -11.92
C ASN A 800 -19.83 30.94 -11.27
N VAL A 801 -20.82 31.79 -11.00
CA VAL A 801 -22.05 31.45 -10.28
C VAL A 801 -23.26 31.58 -11.21
N THR A 802 -24.09 30.54 -11.25
CA THR A 802 -25.39 30.56 -11.93
C THR A 802 -26.50 30.50 -10.89
N VAL A 803 -27.43 31.45 -10.91
CA VAL A 803 -28.58 31.48 -9.99
C VAL A 803 -29.82 31.04 -10.74
N VAL A 804 -30.56 30.09 -10.18
CA VAL A 804 -31.81 29.57 -10.76
C VAL A 804 -32.86 29.46 -9.66
N THR A 805 -34.10 29.85 -9.95
CA THR A 805 -35.25 29.59 -9.09
C THR A 805 -35.94 28.32 -9.55
N GLU A 806 -36.02 27.32 -8.68
CA GLU A 806 -36.61 26.02 -8.98
C GLU A 806 -37.26 25.40 -7.74
N ASP A 807 -38.47 24.89 -7.89
CA ASP A 807 -39.12 24.10 -6.84
C ASP A 807 -38.41 22.74 -6.67
N GLU A 808 -38.83 21.99 -5.65
CA GLU A 808 -38.22 20.70 -5.35
C GLU A 808 -38.38 19.69 -6.50
N ALA A 809 -39.53 19.66 -7.18
CA ALA A 809 -39.76 18.72 -8.29
C ALA A 809 -38.78 18.97 -9.44
N VAL A 810 -38.59 20.23 -9.83
CA VAL A 810 -37.61 20.63 -10.86
C VAL A 810 -36.17 20.37 -10.40
N PHE A 811 -35.87 20.57 -9.12
CA PHE A 811 -34.56 20.27 -8.55
C PHE A 811 -34.25 18.76 -8.60
N LEU A 812 -35.20 17.90 -8.25
CA LEU A 812 -35.06 16.45 -8.33
C LEU A 812 -34.81 16.01 -9.78
N THR A 813 -35.57 16.52 -10.76
CA THR A 813 -35.32 16.26 -12.18
C THR A 813 -33.94 16.73 -12.61
N THR A 814 -33.47 17.88 -12.12
CA THR A 814 -32.13 18.40 -12.42
C THR A 814 -31.02 17.47 -11.93
N LEU A 815 -31.20 16.83 -10.77
CA LEU A 815 -30.25 15.83 -10.26
C LEU A 815 -30.33 14.51 -11.05
N GLN A 816 -31.53 14.07 -11.44
CA GLN A 816 -31.75 12.84 -12.22
C GLN A 816 -31.18 12.92 -13.64
N ASP A 817 -31.47 14.01 -14.36
CA ASP A 817 -31.09 14.17 -15.77
C ASP A 817 -29.58 14.36 -15.97
N LYS A 818 -28.88 14.82 -14.92
CA LYS A 818 -27.45 15.16 -14.96
C LYS A 818 -26.73 14.49 -13.80
N PRO A 819 -26.34 13.20 -13.94
CA PRO A 819 -25.72 12.44 -12.86
C PRO A 819 -24.31 12.96 -12.51
N PHE A 820 -23.64 12.30 -11.55
CA PHE A 820 -22.30 12.64 -11.02
C PHE A 820 -21.27 13.19 -12.04
N ARG A 821 -21.26 12.69 -13.27
CA ARG A 821 -20.36 13.19 -14.35
C ARG A 821 -20.55 14.69 -14.66
N TYR A 822 -21.68 15.27 -14.27
CA TYR A 822 -21.99 16.69 -14.42
C TYR A 822 -22.06 17.44 -13.09
N TRP A 823 -22.80 16.95 -12.10
CA TRP A 823 -22.89 17.55 -10.75
C TRP A 823 -22.14 16.69 -9.75
N GLN A 824 -21.04 17.21 -9.19
CA GLN A 824 -20.19 16.39 -8.33
C GLN A 824 -20.55 16.46 -6.85
N ARG A 825 -21.21 17.55 -6.41
CA ARG A 825 -21.60 17.77 -5.00
C ARG A 825 -22.85 18.65 -4.91
N VAL A 826 -23.67 18.39 -3.89
CA VAL A 826 -24.77 19.26 -3.45
C VAL A 826 -24.44 19.74 -2.03
N ARG A 827 -24.30 21.05 -1.84
CA ARG A 827 -24.15 21.71 -0.54
C ARG A 827 -25.52 22.11 -0.04
N VAL A 828 -25.82 21.76 1.21
CA VAL A 828 -27.02 22.19 1.93
C VAL A 828 -26.59 22.74 3.28
N THR A 829 -27.29 23.77 3.76
CA THR A 829 -27.06 24.34 5.10
C THR A 829 -28.14 23.93 6.10
N GLU A 830 -29.22 23.34 5.60
CA GLU A 830 -30.38 22.91 6.35
C GLU A 830 -30.78 21.52 5.84
N PRO A 831 -31.45 20.70 6.66
CA PRO A 831 -31.96 19.40 6.23
C PRO A 831 -32.87 19.52 4.99
N VAL A 832 -32.66 18.63 4.02
CA VAL A 832 -33.50 18.49 2.83
C VAL A 832 -34.42 17.28 2.96
N SER A 833 -35.42 17.15 2.08
CA SER A 833 -36.33 16.01 2.11
C SER A 833 -35.64 14.68 1.79
N ASP A 834 -36.20 13.58 2.28
CA ASP A 834 -35.73 12.23 1.95
C ASP A 834 -35.73 11.98 0.43
N ALA A 835 -36.65 12.59 -0.31
CA ALA A 835 -36.69 12.51 -1.77
C ALA A 835 -35.41 13.08 -2.42
N VAL A 836 -34.89 14.20 -1.90
CA VAL A 836 -33.62 14.78 -2.35
C VAL A 836 -32.46 13.84 -2.05
N TYR A 837 -32.39 13.27 -0.85
CA TYR A 837 -31.37 12.28 -0.51
C TYR A 837 -31.43 11.06 -1.44
N HIS A 838 -32.61 10.46 -1.62
CA HIS A 838 -32.79 9.30 -2.48
C HIS A 838 -32.32 9.56 -3.92
N VAL A 839 -32.76 10.66 -4.52
CA VAL A 839 -32.38 11.02 -5.89
C VAL A 839 -30.88 11.30 -6.00
N ALA A 840 -30.31 12.00 -5.01
CA ALA A 840 -28.88 12.28 -4.98
C ALA A 840 -28.04 10.99 -4.87
N HIS A 841 -28.46 10.03 -4.04
CA HIS A 841 -27.79 8.73 -3.90
C HIS A 841 -27.87 7.91 -5.20
N GLU A 842 -29.03 7.84 -5.85
CA GLU A 842 -29.18 7.18 -7.16
C GLU A 842 -28.33 7.85 -8.26
N ALA A 843 -28.26 9.19 -8.24
CA ALA A 843 -27.42 9.97 -9.16
C ALA A 843 -25.93 10.00 -8.77
N HIS A 844 -25.57 9.41 -7.63
CA HIS A 844 -24.23 9.39 -7.04
C HIS A 844 -23.65 10.77 -6.77
N VAL A 845 -24.50 11.71 -6.35
CA VAL A 845 -24.11 13.07 -6.03
C VAL A 845 -24.08 13.23 -4.51
N PRO A 846 -22.91 13.29 -3.87
CA PRO A 846 -22.81 13.49 -2.42
C PRO A 846 -23.50 14.77 -1.98
N ILE A 847 -24.33 14.65 -0.94
CA ILE A 847 -24.90 15.79 -0.20
C ILE A 847 -23.96 16.13 0.95
N ILE A 848 -23.64 17.41 1.09
CA ILE A 848 -22.79 17.95 2.14
C ILE A 848 -23.64 18.88 3.02
N ASP A 849 -23.99 18.36 4.18
CA ASP A 849 -24.83 19.00 5.20
C ASP A 849 -24.04 19.48 6.43
N ALA A 850 -22.70 19.42 6.37
CA ALA A 850 -21.84 19.96 7.43
C ALA A 850 -22.06 21.48 7.61
N PRO A 851 -21.86 22.05 8.81
CA PRO A 851 -21.90 23.49 8.98
C PRO A 851 -20.92 24.20 8.02
N VAL A 852 -21.26 25.41 7.58
CA VAL A 852 -20.33 26.27 6.83
C VAL A 852 -19.47 27.01 7.84
N VAL A 853 -18.16 26.82 7.76
CA VAL A 853 -17.20 27.38 8.74
C VAL A 853 -16.27 28.42 8.13
N SER A 854 -15.80 29.39 8.93
CA SER A 854 -14.89 30.44 8.43
C SER A 854 -13.45 29.97 8.23
N ASN A 855 -13.06 28.82 8.77
CA ASN A 855 -11.72 28.27 8.57
C ASN A 855 -11.61 27.47 7.25
N GLY A 856 -10.72 27.92 6.36
CA GLY A 856 -10.51 27.34 5.04
C GLY A 856 -9.94 25.93 5.04
N ARG A 857 -9.19 25.53 6.08
CA ARG A 857 -8.62 24.18 6.20
C ARG A 857 -9.70 23.10 6.30
N ILE A 858 -10.88 23.46 6.83
CA ILE A 858 -12.04 22.59 6.99
C ILE A 858 -13.04 22.76 5.84
N GLU A 859 -13.47 24.00 5.55
CA GLU A 859 -14.51 24.25 4.54
C GLU A 859 -14.04 23.88 3.12
N LEU A 860 -12.79 24.20 2.73
CA LEU A 860 -12.35 23.99 1.35
C LEU A 860 -12.28 22.51 0.96
N ARG A 861 -12.24 21.55 1.90
CA ARG A 861 -12.32 20.11 1.62
C ARG A 861 -13.56 19.73 0.80
N HIS A 862 -14.63 20.52 0.93
CA HIS A 862 -15.89 20.35 0.19
C HIS A 862 -15.82 20.76 -1.29
N TYR A 863 -14.68 21.26 -1.77
CA TYR A 863 -14.49 21.74 -3.16
C TYR A 863 -13.46 20.89 -3.93
N PHE A 864 -12.84 19.91 -3.27
CA PHE A 864 -11.82 19.04 -3.86
C PHE A 864 -12.12 17.55 -3.62
N VAL A 865 -11.57 16.70 -4.47
CA VAL A 865 -11.37 15.27 -4.22
C VAL A 865 -9.89 15.02 -3.96
N GLU A 866 -9.58 14.17 -2.99
CA GLU A 866 -8.20 13.82 -2.67
C GLU A 866 -7.64 12.82 -3.69
N GLN A 867 -6.34 12.90 -3.96
CA GLN A 867 -5.63 11.97 -4.82
C GLN A 867 -4.25 11.66 -4.25
N ALA A 868 -3.91 10.38 -4.20
CA ALA A 868 -2.55 9.92 -3.94
C ALA A 868 -1.94 9.46 -5.26
N MET A 869 -0.68 9.82 -5.50
CA MET A 869 0.03 9.53 -6.73
C MET A 869 1.46 9.16 -6.43
N THR A 870 1.79 7.91 -6.74
CA THR A 870 3.11 7.36 -6.43
C THR A 870 3.87 7.03 -7.70
N GLN A 871 5.12 7.48 -7.76
CA GLN A 871 6.00 7.28 -8.90
C GLN A 871 7.32 6.68 -8.43
N THR A 872 7.76 5.62 -9.11
CA THR A 872 9.13 5.14 -8.99
C THR A 872 10.09 6.19 -9.55
N MET A 873 10.99 6.69 -8.72
CA MET A 873 11.97 7.73 -9.02
C MET A 873 13.38 7.17 -9.23
N HIS A 874 13.47 5.92 -9.68
CA HIS A 874 14.74 5.28 -9.99
C HIS A 874 14.63 4.37 -11.22
N ARG A 875 15.76 4.14 -11.88
CA ARG A 875 15.95 3.09 -12.88
C ARG A 875 16.92 2.06 -12.33
N TYR A 876 16.39 0.93 -11.86
CA TYR A 876 17.17 -0.12 -11.20
C TYR A 876 18.07 0.40 -10.05
N GLY A 877 17.51 1.27 -9.20
CA GLY A 877 18.19 1.83 -8.03
C GLY A 877 18.92 3.14 -8.29
N ASN A 878 19.28 3.45 -9.54
CA ASN A 878 19.84 4.76 -9.91
C ASN A 878 18.71 5.78 -9.94
N LEU A 879 18.80 6.84 -9.14
CA LEU A 879 17.76 7.86 -9.06
C LEU A 879 17.60 8.61 -10.39
N LEU A 880 16.36 9.01 -10.71
CA LEU A 880 15.98 9.75 -11.91
C LEU A 880 16.21 11.26 -11.79
#